data_AF-A0A3R7GBQ3-F1
#
_entry.id   AF-A0A3R7GBQ3-F1
#
_cell.length_a   1.000
_cell.length_b   1.000
_cell.length_c   1.000
_cell.angle_alpha   90.00
_cell.angle_beta   90.00
_cell.angle_gamma   90.00
#
_symmetry.space_group_name_H-M   'P 1'
#
loop_
_entity.id
_entity.type
_entity.pdbx_description
1 polymer ?
#
loop_
_entity_poly.entity_id
_entity_poly.type
_entity_poly.pdbx_seq_one_letter_code
_entity_poly.pdbx_strand_id
1 'polypeptide(L)'
;MEATAYPADEAATESGIRFRQKNAEAFFWVAYLADNGDTPVGFVNGTLTTHGELTDESMSEHEPDGDLLCIHSVVVDGAYRRRGFASQMLKKYVQGIIDNQPQVERIMLIAKAYLVGFYVNCGFSVTRLSPVVHGEDPWFELELDCEAARQPPIIQVDAFTSEAYQGNPAAVVLLSPAAFHNKEASEWMQRVAIENNLSETAYVAPRAPTAETPENTLEYDLRWFTPAAEVKLCGHATLSAAFALHDTKQATTSQNLHFYTLSGVLVCRFEVQSDTQKLLVLMDFPEQPAKPVGPSTSLDEVASALGISSDAIIEAKQATTDLLVRVSPETFATVKPNFVLLSQTDVRGFTVTAQMPNDNTSGVDIQSRFFAPRVGVNEDPVTGSTHCALGPYWGPLLKKTTIRAQQFTPIRGGYLTLDLVSAGQGRVLLKGEGAPPAPGSKPTVFTGSNTHSGSPTEDILNSILPPKEWTEDGQLWVQYVSSTPATRLDVVNLQEQLDLRLQQRQARETGICPVREELYAQCFDELIRQITINCSERGLLLLRVRDEARMTIAAYQTLYESSIAFGMRKALMAEQKKMEAEQQIRSFEGEVRDLTSQIEELTTRCEAVARREEEKKAQDEKKHQEEVELLRKNNDQLKASLESMLAAPK
;
A
#
# COMPACT_ATOMS: atom_id res chain seq x y z
N MET A 1 42.92 -14.75 -20.99
CA MET A 1 41.49 -14.82 -20.62
C MET A 1 40.61 -14.30 -21.73
N GLU A 2 40.74 -13.04 -22.19
CA GLU A 2 39.98 -12.52 -23.34
C GLU A 2 40.20 -13.36 -24.62
N ALA A 3 41.47 -13.53 -25.01
CA ALA A 3 41.85 -14.32 -26.20
C ALA A 3 41.49 -15.81 -26.13
N THR A 4 41.12 -16.32 -24.95
CA THR A 4 40.62 -17.70 -24.76
C THR A 4 39.10 -17.75 -24.59
N ALA A 5 38.43 -16.61 -24.56
CA ALA A 5 36.98 -16.48 -24.42
C ALA A 5 36.29 -16.08 -25.73
N TYR A 6 36.97 -15.32 -26.59
CA TYR A 6 36.45 -14.85 -27.88
C TYR A 6 37.29 -15.39 -29.05
N PRO A 7 36.69 -15.55 -30.25
CA PRO A 7 37.42 -15.72 -31.51
C PRO A 7 38.48 -14.63 -31.71
N ALA A 8 39.55 -14.92 -32.45
CA ALA A 8 40.70 -14.02 -32.58
C ALA A 8 40.38 -12.68 -33.26
N ASP A 9 39.35 -12.66 -34.11
CA ASP A 9 38.79 -11.50 -34.80
C ASP A 9 37.80 -10.68 -33.94
N GLU A 10 37.32 -11.24 -32.84
CA GLU A 10 36.40 -10.58 -31.89
C GLU A 10 37.06 -10.20 -30.56
N ALA A 11 38.20 -10.82 -30.23
CA ALA A 11 38.91 -10.58 -28.98
C ALA A 11 39.61 -9.21 -28.94
N ALA A 12 39.50 -8.49 -27.82
CA ALA A 12 40.25 -7.24 -27.64
C ALA A 12 41.77 -7.48 -27.67
N THR A 13 42.49 -6.55 -28.30
CA THR A 13 43.96 -6.55 -28.32
C THR A 13 44.53 -6.28 -26.91
N GLU A 14 45.74 -6.75 -26.62
CA GLU A 14 46.40 -6.46 -25.34
C GLU A 14 46.51 -4.95 -25.08
N SER A 15 46.82 -4.16 -26.11
CA SER A 15 46.83 -2.70 -26.04
C SER A 15 45.47 -2.11 -25.67
N GLY A 16 44.37 -2.66 -26.20
CA GLY A 16 43.01 -2.24 -25.85
C GLY A 16 42.66 -2.52 -24.39
N ILE A 17 43.01 -3.70 -23.89
CA ILE A 17 42.81 -4.05 -22.47
C ILE A 17 43.63 -3.13 -21.56
N ARG A 18 44.91 -2.89 -21.88
CA ARG A 18 45.76 -1.97 -21.11
C ARG A 18 45.25 -0.52 -21.16
N PHE A 19 44.72 -0.10 -22.30
CA PHE A 19 44.08 1.21 -22.43
C PHE A 19 42.90 1.35 -21.47
N ARG A 20 41.98 0.37 -21.44
CA ARG A 20 40.81 0.41 -20.56
C ARG A 20 41.19 0.36 -19.08
N GLN A 21 42.18 -0.46 -18.71
CA GLN A 21 42.70 -0.48 -17.33
C GLN A 21 43.26 0.89 -16.90
N LYS A 22 43.94 1.60 -17.80
CA LYS A 22 44.57 2.88 -17.49
C LYS A 22 43.58 4.06 -17.49
N ASN A 23 42.64 4.07 -18.43
CA ASN A 23 41.81 5.25 -18.68
C ASN A 23 40.37 5.10 -18.16
N ALA A 24 39.88 3.86 -17.99
CA ALA A 24 38.51 3.55 -17.53
C ALA A 24 38.54 2.66 -16.27
N GLU A 25 39.48 2.93 -15.35
CA GLU A 25 39.76 2.08 -14.17
C GLU A 25 38.50 1.77 -13.34
N ALA A 26 37.64 2.77 -13.13
CA ALA A 26 36.39 2.62 -12.37
C ALA A 26 35.43 1.57 -12.98
N PHE A 27 35.56 1.30 -14.28
CA PHE A 27 34.74 0.39 -15.07
C PHE A 27 35.47 -0.90 -15.44
N PHE A 28 36.61 -1.20 -14.82
CA PHE A 28 37.38 -2.42 -15.04
C PHE A 28 37.47 -3.23 -13.73
N TRP A 29 36.61 -4.25 -13.59
CA TRP A 29 36.51 -5.05 -12.37
C TRP A 29 37.02 -6.46 -12.58
N VAL A 30 37.83 -6.95 -11.64
CA VAL A 30 38.40 -8.31 -11.66
C VAL A 30 37.88 -9.09 -10.46
N ALA A 31 37.41 -10.31 -10.69
CA ALA A 31 36.96 -11.23 -9.65
C ALA A 31 38.08 -12.21 -9.26
N TYR A 32 38.32 -12.37 -7.96
CA TYR A 32 39.35 -13.25 -7.40
C TYR A 32 38.71 -14.33 -6.50
N LEU A 33 39.38 -15.48 -6.34
CA LEU A 33 39.02 -16.46 -5.31
C LEU A 33 39.49 -16.00 -3.93
N ALA A 34 38.61 -16.14 -2.93
CA ALA A 34 38.92 -15.77 -1.54
C ALA A 34 40.07 -16.60 -0.95
N ASP A 35 40.27 -17.83 -1.42
CA ASP A 35 41.05 -18.84 -0.71
C ASP A 35 42.57 -18.77 -0.99
N ASN A 36 43.04 -17.90 -1.88
CA ASN A 36 44.48 -17.75 -2.21
C ASN A 36 44.91 -16.36 -2.76
N GLY A 37 44.09 -15.32 -2.58
CA GLY A 37 44.48 -13.92 -2.72
C GLY A 37 44.68 -13.35 -4.13
N ASP A 38 45.24 -14.09 -5.10
CA ASP A 38 45.73 -13.48 -6.36
C ASP A 38 45.33 -14.21 -7.66
N THR A 39 44.52 -15.28 -7.61
CA THR A 39 44.10 -15.96 -8.85
C THR A 39 42.85 -15.30 -9.44
N PRO A 40 42.93 -14.64 -10.62
CA PRO A 40 41.76 -14.06 -11.27
C PRO A 40 40.87 -15.16 -11.86
N VAL A 41 39.56 -15.05 -11.59
CA VAL A 41 38.52 -15.97 -12.07
C VAL A 41 37.81 -15.40 -13.31
N GLY A 42 37.72 -14.08 -13.38
CA GLY A 42 37.01 -13.38 -14.43
C GLY A 42 37.18 -11.87 -14.33
N PHE A 43 36.75 -11.14 -15.34
CA PHE A 43 36.65 -9.69 -15.29
C PHE A 43 35.49 -9.17 -16.13
N VAL A 44 35.05 -7.95 -15.81
CA VAL A 44 34.13 -7.13 -16.60
C VAL A 44 34.85 -5.83 -16.90
N ASN A 45 34.75 -5.34 -18.14
CA ASN A 45 35.32 -4.05 -18.50
C ASN A 45 34.39 -3.25 -19.41
N GLY A 46 34.42 -1.92 -19.26
CA GLY A 46 33.65 -0.99 -20.08
C GLY A 46 34.35 0.36 -20.27
N THR A 47 33.78 1.19 -21.13
CA THR A 47 34.12 2.62 -21.27
C THR A 47 32.86 3.48 -21.23
N LEU A 48 33.02 4.77 -20.93
CA LEU A 48 31.94 5.75 -20.97
C LEU A 48 31.99 6.48 -22.30
N THR A 49 30.82 6.90 -22.77
CA THR A 49 30.67 7.74 -23.95
C THR A 49 29.50 8.71 -23.73
N THR A 50 29.58 9.89 -24.33
CA THR A 50 28.48 10.85 -24.44
C THR A 50 27.59 10.57 -25.66
N HIS A 51 27.96 9.58 -26.48
CA HIS A 51 27.15 9.15 -27.60
C HIS A 51 25.96 8.32 -27.10
N GLY A 52 24.75 8.65 -27.57
CA GLY A 52 23.52 7.97 -27.14
C GLY A 52 23.32 6.55 -27.68
N GLU A 53 24.23 6.04 -28.52
CA GLU A 53 24.17 4.72 -29.17
C GLU A 53 25.54 4.03 -29.23
N LEU A 54 25.53 2.70 -29.35
CA LEU A 54 26.73 1.90 -29.60
C LEU A 54 27.13 1.98 -31.08
N THR A 55 28.35 2.46 -31.32
CA THR A 55 29.01 2.58 -32.63
C THR A 55 30.48 2.20 -32.45
N ASP A 56 31.18 1.89 -33.54
CA ASP A 56 32.63 1.62 -33.46
C ASP A 56 33.41 2.80 -32.84
N GLU A 57 32.98 4.03 -33.11
CA GLU A 57 33.57 5.26 -32.55
C GLU A 57 33.32 5.37 -31.04
N SER A 58 32.06 5.26 -30.61
CA SER A 58 31.69 5.34 -29.18
C SER A 58 32.25 4.19 -28.34
N MET A 59 32.59 3.06 -28.96
CA MET A 59 33.24 1.93 -28.30
C MET A 59 34.78 2.02 -28.25
N SER A 60 35.39 2.96 -28.98
CA SER A 60 36.85 3.05 -29.14
C SER A 60 37.55 3.92 -28.11
N GLU A 61 36.85 4.90 -27.52
CA GLU A 61 37.39 5.86 -26.56
C GLU A 61 36.72 5.74 -25.17
N HIS A 62 37.27 6.46 -24.20
CA HIS A 62 36.68 6.63 -22.88
C HIS A 62 36.50 8.12 -22.61
N GLU A 63 35.26 8.54 -22.43
CA GLU A 63 34.87 9.90 -22.13
C GLU A 63 34.41 9.98 -20.67
N PRO A 64 35.21 10.52 -19.73
CA PRO A 64 34.89 10.50 -18.29
C PRO A 64 33.56 11.16 -17.91
N ASP A 65 33.09 12.11 -18.72
CA ASP A 65 31.83 12.84 -18.53
C ASP A 65 30.63 12.17 -19.23
N GLY A 66 30.82 10.97 -19.79
CA GLY A 66 29.77 10.20 -20.47
C GLY A 66 28.70 9.65 -19.53
N ASP A 67 27.47 9.60 -20.02
CA ASP A 67 26.27 9.09 -19.34
C ASP A 67 25.95 7.62 -19.72
N LEU A 68 26.53 7.13 -20.82
CA LEU A 68 26.35 5.76 -21.31
C LEU A 68 27.59 4.91 -21.02
N LEU A 69 27.42 3.83 -20.25
CA LEU A 69 28.45 2.81 -20.03
C LEU A 69 28.34 1.69 -21.07
N CYS A 70 29.37 1.55 -21.90
CA CYS A 70 29.52 0.49 -22.88
C CYS A 70 30.32 -0.67 -22.26
N ILE A 71 29.69 -1.81 -21.94
CA ILE A 71 30.43 -3.01 -21.53
C ILE A 71 31.00 -3.69 -22.77
N HIS A 72 32.32 -3.87 -22.78
CA HIS A 72 33.05 -4.47 -23.90
C HIS A 72 33.23 -5.97 -23.74
N SER A 73 33.52 -6.44 -22.53
CA SER A 73 33.79 -7.86 -22.31
C SER A 73 33.38 -8.32 -20.92
N VAL A 74 32.74 -9.49 -20.86
CA VAL A 74 32.43 -10.23 -19.63
C VAL A 74 33.10 -11.59 -19.75
N VAL A 75 34.23 -11.76 -19.07
CA VAL A 75 35.11 -12.91 -19.27
C VAL A 75 35.20 -13.72 -17.99
N VAL A 76 34.99 -15.03 -18.11
CA VAL A 76 35.29 -16.01 -17.05
C VAL A 76 36.27 -17.03 -17.60
N ASP A 77 37.32 -17.31 -16.83
CA ASP A 77 38.32 -18.31 -17.17
C ASP A 77 37.67 -19.69 -17.36
N GLY A 78 38.17 -20.44 -18.35
CA GLY A 78 37.60 -21.72 -18.77
C GLY A 78 37.42 -22.73 -17.63
N ALA A 79 38.33 -22.75 -16.65
CA ALA A 79 38.28 -23.66 -15.51
C ALA A 79 37.06 -23.41 -14.57
N TYR A 80 36.49 -22.21 -14.64
CA TYR A 80 35.45 -21.73 -13.72
C TYR A 80 34.09 -21.47 -14.40
N ARG A 81 33.97 -21.72 -15.71
CA ARG A 81 32.70 -21.57 -16.45
C ARG A 81 31.63 -22.57 -15.96
N ARG A 82 30.36 -22.24 -16.19
CA ARG A 82 29.16 -23.02 -15.81
C ARG A 82 29.00 -23.27 -14.29
N ARG A 83 29.59 -22.41 -13.45
CA ARG A 83 29.44 -22.44 -11.98
C ARG A 83 28.70 -21.23 -11.41
N GLY A 84 28.07 -20.42 -12.26
CA GLY A 84 27.33 -19.21 -11.87
C GLY A 84 28.18 -17.95 -11.64
N PHE A 85 29.51 -18.04 -11.72
CA PHE A 85 30.39 -16.88 -11.47
C PHE A 85 30.16 -15.71 -12.43
N ALA A 86 29.89 -15.95 -13.71
CA ALA A 86 29.62 -14.89 -14.69
C ALA A 86 28.41 -14.03 -14.28
N SER A 87 27.31 -14.68 -13.88
CA SER A 87 26.09 -13.98 -13.45
C SER A 87 26.30 -13.23 -12.14
N GLN A 88 26.98 -13.83 -11.16
CA GLN A 88 27.28 -13.15 -9.89
C GLN A 88 28.19 -11.93 -10.10
N MET A 89 29.23 -12.09 -10.93
CA MET A 89 30.17 -11.02 -11.27
C MET A 89 29.47 -9.87 -11.98
N LEU A 90 28.67 -10.16 -13.01
CA LEU A 90 27.96 -9.12 -13.77
C LEU A 90 26.91 -8.41 -12.90
N LYS A 91 26.13 -9.14 -12.10
CA LYS A 91 25.15 -8.53 -11.17
C LYS A 91 25.83 -7.61 -10.15
N LYS A 92 26.96 -8.04 -9.58
CA LYS A 92 27.73 -7.18 -8.66
C LYS A 92 28.33 -5.97 -9.35
N TYR A 93 28.84 -6.14 -10.58
CA TYR A 93 29.36 -5.05 -11.38
C TYR A 93 28.28 -4.00 -11.64
N VAL A 94 27.13 -4.41 -12.21
CA VAL A 94 25.98 -3.54 -12.48
C VAL A 94 25.49 -2.83 -11.22
N GLN A 95 25.31 -3.56 -10.11
CA GLN A 95 24.90 -2.94 -8.84
C GLN A 95 25.94 -1.91 -8.36
N GLY A 96 27.23 -2.22 -8.49
CA GLY A 96 28.32 -1.30 -8.17
C GLY A 96 28.28 -0.01 -9.01
N ILE A 97 27.93 -0.11 -10.30
CA ILE A 97 27.73 1.06 -11.17
C ILE A 97 26.52 1.87 -10.72
N ILE A 98 25.37 1.23 -10.51
CA ILE A 98 24.13 1.89 -10.06
C ILE A 98 24.35 2.67 -8.75
N ASP A 99 25.05 2.05 -7.79
CA ASP A 99 25.26 2.60 -6.45
C ASP A 99 26.33 3.71 -6.41
N ASN A 100 27.39 3.61 -7.23
CA ASN A 100 28.58 4.45 -7.07
C ASN A 100 28.86 5.40 -8.25
N GLN A 101 28.15 5.26 -9.37
CA GLN A 101 28.35 6.07 -10.59
C GLN A 101 27.03 6.76 -10.96
N PRO A 102 26.61 7.82 -10.25
CA PRO A 102 25.32 8.47 -10.46
C PRO A 102 25.18 9.11 -11.85
N GLN A 103 26.30 9.45 -12.51
CA GLN A 103 26.32 10.01 -13.86
C GLN A 103 25.94 9.00 -14.94
N VAL A 104 26.04 7.69 -14.67
CA VAL A 104 25.71 6.66 -15.65
C VAL A 104 24.20 6.49 -15.70
N GLU A 105 23.54 6.99 -16.73
CA GLU A 105 22.10 6.85 -16.91
C GLU A 105 21.75 5.47 -17.48
N ARG A 106 22.63 4.89 -18.31
CA ARG A 106 22.38 3.63 -19.01
C ARG A 106 23.63 2.77 -19.14
N ILE A 107 23.44 1.45 -19.17
CA ILE A 107 24.50 0.48 -19.48
C ILE A 107 24.09 -0.28 -20.74
N MET A 108 24.94 -0.28 -21.76
CA MET A 108 24.72 -1.03 -23.00
C MET A 108 25.84 -2.03 -23.27
N LEU A 109 25.47 -3.11 -23.96
CA LEU A 109 26.40 -4.10 -24.50
C LEU A 109 25.83 -4.75 -25.74
N ILE A 110 26.71 -5.41 -26.50
CA ILE A 110 26.31 -6.28 -27.59
C ILE A 110 26.53 -7.75 -27.21
N ALA A 111 25.62 -8.63 -27.62
CA ALA A 111 25.74 -10.07 -27.40
C ALA A 111 25.26 -10.90 -28.59
N LYS A 112 25.90 -12.06 -28.80
CA LYS A 112 25.38 -13.10 -29.70
C LYS A 112 24.06 -13.67 -29.17
N ALA A 113 23.20 -14.15 -30.08
CA ALA A 113 21.85 -14.66 -29.76
C ALA A 113 21.82 -15.63 -28.56
N TYR A 114 22.74 -16.60 -28.52
CA TYR A 114 22.79 -17.63 -27.48
C TYR A 114 23.19 -17.09 -26.08
N LEU A 115 23.69 -15.86 -25.98
CA LEU A 115 24.02 -15.19 -24.71
C LEU A 115 22.97 -14.18 -24.26
N VAL A 116 21.99 -13.83 -25.09
CA VAL A 116 20.93 -12.86 -24.74
C VAL A 116 20.23 -13.26 -23.45
N GLY A 117 19.82 -14.53 -23.31
CA GLY A 117 19.17 -15.03 -22.10
C GLY A 117 20.04 -14.90 -20.84
N PHE A 118 21.38 -14.99 -20.97
CA PHE A 118 22.29 -14.77 -19.84
C PHE A 118 22.25 -13.31 -19.35
N TYR A 119 22.29 -12.35 -20.28
CA TYR A 119 22.26 -10.93 -19.95
C TYR A 119 20.89 -10.46 -19.46
N VAL A 120 19.80 -10.98 -20.04
CA VAL A 120 18.43 -10.71 -19.55
C VAL A 120 18.26 -11.17 -18.11
N ASN A 121 18.80 -12.35 -17.76
CA ASN A 121 18.83 -12.83 -16.37
C ASN A 121 19.69 -11.98 -15.41
N CYS A 122 20.48 -11.05 -15.95
CA CYS A 122 21.27 -10.08 -15.20
C CYS A 122 20.66 -8.67 -15.19
N GLY A 123 19.44 -8.49 -15.72
CA GLY A 123 18.67 -7.24 -15.67
C GLY A 123 18.67 -6.43 -16.97
N PHE A 124 19.27 -6.92 -18.04
CA PHE A 124 19.29 -6.23 -19.33
C PHE A 124 18.02 -6.52 -20.15
N SER A 125 17.63 -5.60 -21.02
CA SER A 125 16.55 -5.75 -21.99
C SER A 125 17.11 -5.67 -23.41
N VAL A 126 16.57 -6.46 -24.34
CA VAL A 126 16.99 -6.45 -25.74
C VAL A 126 16.39 -5.24 -26.46
N THR A 127 17.22 -4.40 -27.05
CA THR A 127 16.77 -3.16 -27.71
C THR A 127 16.63 -3.32 -29.22
N ARG A 128 17.63 -3.88 -29.92
CA ARG A 128 17.62 -4.07 -31.37
C ARG A 128 18.72 -5.04 -31.82
N LEU A 129 18.73 -5.38 -33.12
CA LEU A 129 19.92 -5.93 -33.77
C LEU A 129 21.00 -4.84 -33.77
N SER A 130 22.24 -5.18 -33.42
CA SER A 130 23.31 -4.20 -33.39
C SER A 130 23.73 -3.81 -34.81
N PRO A 131 23.91 -2.52 -35.09
CA PRO A 131 24.57 -2.06 -36.32
C PRO A 131 26.07 -2.37 -36.29
N VAL A 132 26.66 -2.60 -35.09
CA VAL A 132 28.05 -3.01 -34.90
C VAL A 132 28.10 -4.53 -34.91
N VAL A 133 28.87 -5.09 -35.87
CA VAL A 133 29.04 -6.53 -36.02
C VAL A 133 30.52 -6.86 -35.97
N HIS A 134 30.90 -7.73 -35.04
CA HIS A 134 32.20 -8.38 -35.05
C HIS A 134 32.03 -9.83 -35.53
N GLY A 135 32.85 -10.26 -36.52
CA GLY A 135 32.74 -11.58 -37.14
C GLY A 135 31.55 -11.73 -38.11
N GLU A 136 31.17 -12.98 -38.40
CA GLU A 136 30.14 -13.31 -39.41
C GLU A 136 28.70 -13.33 -38.87
N ASP A 137 28.52 -13.59 -37.56
CA ASP A 137 27.19 -13.72 -36.95
C ASP A 137 26.64 -12.38 -36.42
N PRO A 138 25.31 -12.15 -36.51
CA PRO A 138 24.67 -10.94 -36.00
C PRO A 138 24.72 -10.85 -34.47
N TRP A 139 24.79 -9.60 -33.99
CA TRP A 139 24.78 -9.26 -32.58
C TRP A 139 23.48 -8.54 -32.20
N PHE A 140 23.09 -8.64 -30.94
CA PHE A 140 21.97 -7.90 -30.36
C PHE A 140 22.50 -6.84 -29.42
N GLU A 141 21.95 -5.63 -29.49
CA GLU A 141 22.14 -4.62 -28.45
C GLU A 141 21.22 -4.92 -27.28
N LEU A 142 21.79 -4.80 -26.08
CA LEU A 142 21.08 -4.92 -24.82
C LEU A 142 21.37 -3.70 -23.96
N GLU A 143 20.36 -3.26 -23.22
CA GLU A 143 20.39 -2.06 -22.41
C GLU A 143 19.87 -2.34 -21.00
N LEU A 144 20.44 -1.66 -20.03
CA LEU A 144 19.94 -1.56 -18.66
C LEU A 144 19.81 -0.08 -18.31
N ASP A 145 18.60 0.32 -17.94
CA ASP A 145 18.29 1.67 -17.48
C ASP A 145 18.71 1.81 -16.00
N CYS A 146 19.78 2.57 -15.76
CA CYS A 146 20.26 2.79 -14.40
C CYS A 146 19.38 3.78 -13.64
N GLU A 147 18.71 4.72 -14.29
CA GLU A 147 17.80 5.65 -13.61
C GLU A 147 16.60 4.90 -13.04
N ALA A 148 15.97 4.05 -13.86
CA ALA A 148 14.89 3.18 -13.43
C ALA A 148 15.37 2.20 -12.36
N ALA A 149 16.57 1.61 -12.51
CA ALA A 149 17.12 0.70 -11.52
C ALA A 149 17.51 1.37 -10.19
N ARG A 150 17.74 2.69 -10.17
CA ARG A 150 17.93 3.48 -8.94
C ARG A 150 16.62 3.77 -8.23
N GLN A 151 15.47 3.68 -8.91
CA GLN A 151 14.18 3.84 -8.25
C GLN A 151 13.95 2.65 -7.33
N PRO A 152 13.78 2.86 -6.02
CA PRO A 152 13.64 1.76 -5.10
C PRO A 152 12.28 1.08 -5.32
N PRO A 153 12.24 -0.27 -5.33
CA PRO A 153 11.00 -0.99 -5.53
C PRO A 153 10.04 -0.69 -4.37
N ILE A 154 8.81 -0.33 -4.72
CA ILE A 154 7.71 -0.13 -3.77
C ILE A 154 6.78 -1.34 -3.87
N ILE A 155 6.66 -2.08 -2.78
CA ILE A 155 5.84 -3.28 -2.67
C ILE A 155 4.72 -2.97 -1.69
N GLN A 156 3.48 -3.00 -2.15
CA GLN A 156 2.35 -2.94 -1.23
C GLN A 156 2.07 -4.34 -0.67
N VAL A 157 1.76 -4.42 0.62
CA VAL A 157 1.36 -5.65 1.30
C VAL A 157 0.14 -5.35 2.17
N ASP A 158 -0.88 -6.20 2.07
CA ASP A 158 -2.02 -6.22 2.97
C ASP A 158 -1.67 -7.12 4.17
N ALA A 159 -1.40 -6.51 5.33
CA ALA A 159 -0.98 -7.23 6.53
C ALA A 159 -2.17 -7.77 7.34
N PHE A 160 -1.94 -8.86 8.06
CA PHE A 160 -2.91 -9.55 8.90
C PHE A 160 -4.11 -10.13 8.11
N THR A 161 -3.87 -10.51 6.87
CA THR A 161 -4.86 -11.14 5.99
C THR A 161 -4.20 -12.12 5.01
N SER A 162 -4.98 -13.07 4.51
CA SER A 162 -4.61 -13.94 3.38
C SER A 162 -5.30 -13.54 2.07
N GLU A 163 -6.20 -12.57 2.14
CA GLU A 163 -7.03 -12.13 1.04
C GLU A 163 -6.66 -10.69 0.65
N ALA A 164 -6.56 -10.44 -0.64
CA ALA A 164 -6.34 -9.10 -1.17
C ALA A 164 -7.48 -8.15 -0.78
N TYR A 165 -7.14 -6.89 -0.55
CA TYR A 165 -8.07 -5.83 -0.14
C TYR A 165 -8.68 -6.01 1.26
N GLN A 166 -8.18 -6.95 2.05
CA GLN A 166 -8.51 -7.09 3.48
C GLN A 166 -7.29 -6.66 4.32
N GLY A 167 -7.37 -6.74 5.65
CA GLY A 167 -6.27 -6.36 6.53
C GLY A 167 -5.84 -4.90 6.44
N ASN A 168 -4.61 -4.62 6.89
CA ASN A 168 -4.04 -3.28 6.93
C ASN A 168 -2.92 -3.11 5.87
N PRO A 169 -3.14 -2.31 4.81
CA PRO A 169 -2.16 -2.11 3.76
C PRO A 169 -0.98 -1.26 4.26
N ALA A 170 0.22 -1.68 3.90
CA ALA A 170 1.42 -0.84 3.98
C ALA A 170 2.21 -0.91 2.69
N ALA A 171 2.83 0.20 2.32
CA ALA A 171 3.86 0.23 1.30
C ALA A 171 5.22 -0.12 1.93
N VAL A 172 6.02 -0.92 1.25
CA VAL A 172 7.38 -1.30 1.65
C VAL A 172 8.33 -0.87 0.56
N VAL A 173 9.29 -0.01 0.91
CA VAL A 173 10.30 0.51 0.00
C VAL A 173 11.64 -0.12 0.37
N LEU A 174 12.22 -0.88 -0.57
CA LEU A 174 13.52 -1.52 -0.35
C LEU A 174 14.62 -0.58 -0.84
N LEU A 175 15.47 -0.15 0.09
CA LEU A 175 16.55 0.80 -0.15
C LEU A 175 17.92 0.13 -0.06
N SER A 176 18.90 0.69 -0.78
CA SER A 176 20.30 0.40 -0.50
C SER A 176 20.71 1.02 0.85
N PRO A 177 21.76 0.50 1.52
CA PRO A 177 22.27 1.10 2.75
C PRO A 177 22.64 2.58 2.56
N ALA A 178 23.24 2.93 1.41
CA ALA A 178 23.63 4.30 1.10
C ALA A 178 22.42 5.24 0.97
N ALA A 179 21.35 4.80 0.29
CA ALA A 179 20.13 5.58 0.14
C ALA A 179 19.41 5.78 1.48
N PHE A 180 19.37 4.74 2.32
CA PHE A 180 18.72 4.79 3.62
C PHE A 180 19.39 5.74 4.60
N HIS A 181 20.74 5.75 4.61
CA HIS A 181 21.55 6.56 5.52
C HIS A 181 21.95 7.92 4.93
N ASN A 182 21.40 8.30 3.77
CA ASN A 182 21.60 9.62 3.19
C ASN A 182 21.02 10.72 4.10
N LYS A 183 21.68 11.87 4.17
CA LYS A 183 21.23 13.03 4.97
C LYS A 183 19.85 13.56 4.56
N GLU A 184 19.50 13.45 3.28
CA GLU A 184 18.22 13.89 2.71
C GLU A 184 17.16 12.78 2.73
N ALA A 185 17.51 11.55 3.17
CA ALA A 185 16.64 10.39 3.13
C ALA A 185 15.33 10.64 3.88
N SER A 186 15.37 11.28 5.04
CA SER A 186 14.17 11.55 5.85
C SER A 186 13.13 12.40 5.14
N GLU A 187 13.54 13.47 4.46
CA GLU A 187 12.61 14.33 3.72
C GLU A 187 12.03 13.59 2.52
N TRP A 188 12.86 12.81 1.82
CA TRP A 188 12.40 11.97 0.71
C TRP A 188 11.42 10.88 1.17
N MET A 189 11.74 10.16 2.25
CA MET A 189 10.87 9.14 2.87
C MET A 189 9.53 9.75 3.31
N GLN A 190 9.52 10.96 3.84
CA GLN A 190 8.27 11.63 4.19
C GLN A 190 7.44 11.99 2.95
N ARG A 191 8.07 12.47 1.87
CA ARG A 191 7.37 12.77 0.60
C ARG A 191 6.77 11.52 -0.04
N VAL A 192 7.52 10.42 -0.08
CA VAL A 192 7.00 9.14 -0.61
C VAL A 192 5.86 8.61 0.26
N ALA A 193 5.92 8.76 1.58
CA ALA A 193 4.81 8.39 2.47
C ALA A 193 3.55 9.25 2.25
N ILE A 194 3.73 10.55 1.98
CA ILE A 194 2.62 11.46 1.59
C ILE A 194 1.99 11.00 0.27
N GLU A 195 2.81 10.69 -0.74
CA GLU A 195 2.34 10.27 -2.06
C GLU A 195 1.59 8.93 -1.99
N ASN A 196 2.11 7.94 -1.26
CA ASN A 196 1.46 6.65 -1.07
C ASN A 196 0.13 6.77 -0.33
N ASN A 197 0.02 7.70 0.62
CA ASN A 197 -1.18 7.99 1.41
C ASN A 197 -1.87 6.75 2.02
N LEU A 198 -1.07 5.75 2.40
CA LEU A 198 -1.48 4.61 3.23
C LEU A 198 -1.30 4.94 4.71
N SER A 199 -1.77 4.06 5.60
CA SER A 199 -1.57 4.21 7.05
C SER A 199 -0.08 4.41 7.35
N GLU A 200 0.76 3.53 6.81
CA GLU A 200 2.21 3.61 6.94
C GLU A 200 2.94 3.16 5.66
N THR A 201 4.09 3.80 5.42
CA THR A 201 5.13 3.34 4.49
C THR A 201 6.36 2.90 5.30
N ALA A 202 6.79 1.65 5.11
CA ALA A 202 8.01 1.08 5.68
C ALA A 202 9.18 1.25 4.71
N TYR A 203 10.33 1.66 5.22
CA TYR A 203 11.58 1.73 4.48
C TYR A 203 12.56 0.73 5.09
N VAL A 204 13.10 -0.16 4.26
CA VAL A 204 13.96 -1.27 4.70
C VAL A 204 15.27 -1.20 3.96
N ALA A 205 16.40 -1.33 4.66
CA ALA A 205 17.71 -1.46 4.04
C ALA A 205 18.54 -2.55 4.69
N PRO A 206 19.32 -3.34 3.92
CA PRO A 206 20.18 -4.37 4.50
C PRO A 206 21.26 -3.73 5.37
N ARG A 207 21.60 -4.40 6.48
CA ARG A 207 22.66 -3.99 7.39
C ARG A 207 23.73 -5.08 7.41
N ALA A 208 25.00 -4.68 7.46
CA ALA A 208 26.09 -5.65 7.56
C ALA A 208 26.00 -6.40 8.90
N PRO A 209 26.15 -7.74 8.91
CA PRO A 209 26.20 -8.51 10.14
C PRO A 209 27.42 -8.13 10.98
N THR A 210 27.28 -8.20 12.29
CA THR A 210 28.37 -7.95 13.25
C THR A 210 28.84 -9.28 13.86
N ALA A 211 29.92 -9.24 14.66
CA ALA A 211 30.35 -10.42 15.42
C ALA A 211 29.31 -10.91 16.44
N GLU A 212 28.32 -10.08 16.77
CA GLU A 212 27.23 -10.37 17.71
C GLU A 212 25.96 -10.88 17.00
N THR A 213 25.91 -10.81 15.66
CA THR A 213 24.79 -11.30 14.87
C THR A 213 24.66 -12.82 15.03
N PRO A 214 23.51 -13.33 15.51
CA PRO A 214 23.31 -14.77 15.65
C PRO A 214 23.36 -15.49 14.31
N GLU A 215 23.72 -16.77 14.35
CA GLU A 215 23.68 -17.62 13.16
C GLU A 215 22.26 -17.65 12.54
N ASN A 216 22.18 -17.73 11.21
CA ASN A 216 20.92 -17.68 10.44
C ASN A 216 20.07 -16.42 10.68
N THR A 217 20.71 -15.28 10.99
CA THR A 217 20.02 -14.00 11.18
C THR A 217 20.46 -13.00 10.12
N LEU A 218 19.49 -12.28 9.55
CA LEU A 218 19.72 -11.15 8.66
C LEU A 218 19.42 -9.85 9.41
N GLU A 219 20.33 -8.90 9.30
CA GLU A 219 20.24 -7.60 9.95
C GLU A 219 19.73 -6.57 8.92
N TYR A 220 18.75 -5.77 9.30
CA TYR A 220 18.15 -4.73 8.46
C TYR A 220 17.89 -3.46 9.28
N ASP A 221 18.08 -2.28 8.68
CA ASP A 221 17.56 -1.04 9.23
C ASP A 221 16.12 -0.84 8.75
N LEU A 222 15.22 -0.38 9.64
CA LEU A 222 13.79 -0.21 9.35
C LEU A 222 13.25 1.08 9.96
N ARG A 223 12.53 1.86 9.14
CA ARG A 223 11.82 3.08 9.54
C ARG A 223 10.39 3.05 9.01
N TRP A 224 9.47 3.72 9.72
CA TRP A 224 8.07 3.83 9.30
C TRP A 224 7.62 5.27 9.30
N PHE A 225 6.94 5.65 8.23
CA PHE A 225 6.38 6.98 8.07
C PHE A 225 4.89 6.87 7.80
N THR A 226 4.12 7.62 8.58
CA THR A 226 2.77 8.03 8.18
C THR A 226 2.89 9.19 7.18
N PRO A 227 1.80 9.59 6.51
CA PRO A 227 1.79 10.82 5.70
C PRO A 227 2.14 12.09 6.49
N ALA A 228 2.07 12.06 7.83
CA ALA A 228 2.31 13.24 8.67
C ALA A 228 3.70 13.27 9.32
N ALA A 229 4.23 12.11 9.74
CA ALA A 229 5.48 12.00 10.48
C ALA A 229 6.05 10.58 10.52
N GLU A 230 7.34 10.47 10.88
CA GLU A 230 7.99 9.22 11.28
C GLU A 230 7.44 8.73 12.62
N VAL A 231 7.16 7.41 12.72
CA VAL A 231 6.69 6.77 13.95
C VAL A 231 7.75 5.83 14.51
N LYS A 232 7.79 5.71 15.84
CA LYS A 232 8.81 4.89 16.53
C LYS A 232 8.57 3.39 16.41
N LEU A 233 7.32 2.96 16.21
CA LEU A 233 6.92 1.56 16.21
C LEU A 233 5.65 1.39 15.37
N CYS A 234 5.64 0.40 14.47
CA CYS A 234 4.43 0.03 13.72
C CYS A 234 4.37 -1.48 13.51
N GLY A 235 3.27 -2.13 13.90
CA GLY A 235 3.11 -3.58 13.78
C GLY A 235 2.89 -4.05 12.34
N HIS A 236 1.82 -3.61 11.68
CA HIS A 236 1.44 -4.11 10.36
C HIS A 236 2.47 -3.80 9.27
N ALA A 237 3.14 -2.65 9.34
CA ALA A 237 4.20 -2.29 8.41
C ALA A 237 5.51 -3.06 8.67
N THR A 238 5.77 -3.49 9.91
CA THR A 238 6.85 -4.45 10.21
C THR A 238 6.56 -5.82 9.59
N LEU A 239 5.32 -6.30 9.75
CA LEU A 239 4.88 -7.55 9.11
C LEU A 239 5.06 -7.47 7.60
N SER A 240 4.59 -6.36 7.01
CA SER A 240 4.68 -6.11 5.58
C SER A 240 6.13 -6.10 5.09
N ALA A 241 7.04 -5.47 5.83
CA ALA A 241 8.47 -5.48 5.52
C ALA A 241 9.06 -6.90 5.52
N ALA A 242 8.78 -7.68 6.56
CA ALA A 242 9.25 -9.08 6.65
C ALA A 242 8.66 -9.94 5.52
N PHE A 243 7.37 -9.79 5.22
CA PHE A 243 6.71 -10.48 4.12
C PHE A 243 7.32 -10.11 2.77
N ALA A 244 7.54 -8.83 2.50
CA ALA A 244 8.14 -8.35 1.25
C ALA A 244 9.57 -8.87 1.05
N LEU A 245 10.39 -8.90 2.11
CA LEU A 245 11.73 -9.50 2.04
C LEU A 245 11.67 -11.01 1.73
N HIS A 246 10.70 -11.72 2.28
CA HIS A 246 10.50 -13.13 1.97
C HIS A 246 10.00 -13.35 0.52
N ASP A 247 8.97 -12.62 0.10
CA ASP A 247 8.37 -12.72 -1.25
C ASP A 247 9.38 -12.38 -2.36
N THR A 248 10.24 -11.39 -2.11
CA THR A 248 11.35 -11.03 -3.01
C THR A 248 12.59 -11.92 -2.88
N LYS A 249 12.52 -12.99 -2.08
CA LYS A 249 13.61 -13.97 -1.85
C LYS A 249 14.89 -13.36 -1.24
N GLN A 250 14.77 -12.22 -0.56
CA GLN A 250 15.85 -11.63 0.24
C GLN A 250 15.94 -12.24 1.64
N ALA A 251 14.92 -12.99 2.05
CA ALA A 251 14.89 -13.79 3.27
C ALA A 251 14.25 -15.15 3.00
N THR A 252 14.69 -16.18 3.71
CA THR A 252 14.07 -17.52 3.69
C THR A 252 13.35 -17.81 5.00
N THR A 253 12.47 -18.82 4.98
CA THR A 253 11.71 -19.24 6.18
C THR A 253 12.59 -19.75 7.32
N SER A 254 13.84 -20.15 7.04
CA SER A 254 14.80 -20.61 8.05
C SER A 254 15.60 -19.48 8.69
N GLN A 255 15.44 -18.24 8.22
CA GLN A 255 16.20 -17.09 8.70
C GLN A 255 15.36 -16.23 9.64
N ASN A 256 16.02 -15.65 10.64
CA ASN A 256 15.44 -14.59 11.47
C ASN A 256 15.76 -13.23 10.86
N LEU A 257 14.84 -12.27 11.04
CA LEU A 257 15.06 -10.87 10.68
C LEU A 257 15.21 -10.03 11.94
N HIS A 258 16.32 -9.30 12.04
CA HIS A 258 16.54 -8.29 13.05
C HIS A 258 16.40 -6.92 12.41
N PHE A 259 15.38 -6.17 12.81
CA PHE A 259 15.12 -4.81 12.35
C PHE A 259 15.59 -3.80 13.39
N TYR A 260 16.60 -2.99 13.05
CA TYR A 260 17.05 -1.86 13.87
C TYR A 260 16.16 -0.65 13.62
N THR A 261 15.49 -0.21 14.68
CA THR A 261 14.45 0.82 14.61
C THR A 261 14.64 1.83 15.73
N LEU A 262 13.89 2.93 15.72
CA LEU A 262 13.89 3.91 16.82
C LEU A 262 13.39 3.34 18.17
N SER A 263 12.70 2.19 18.15
CA SER A 263 12.25 1.48 19.36
C SER A 263 13.20 0.35 19.79
N GLY A 264 14.38 0.25 19.17
CA GLY A 264 15.33 -0.85 19.38
C GLY A 264 15.19 -1.94 18.31
N VAL A 265 15.76 -3.11 18.59
CA VAL A 265 15.76 -4.25 17.67
C VAL A 265 14.44 -5.00 17.76
N LEU A 266 13.73 -5.11 16.64
CA LEU A 266 12.55 -5.96 16.49
C LEU A 266 12.93 -7.26 15.79
N VAL A 267 12.42 -8.38 16.31
CA VAL A 267 12.71 -9.70 15.77
C VAL A 267 11.48 -10.23 15.03
N CYS A 268 11.67 -10.56 13.75
CA CYS A 268 10.67 -11.28 12.96
C CYS A 268 11.15 -12.69 12.59
N ARG A 269 10.23 -13.64 12.59
CA ARG A 269 10.46 -15.03 12.18
C ARG A 269 9.34 -15.48 11.25
N PHE A 270 9.56 -16.61 10.60
CA PHE A 270 8.60 -17.20 9.68
C PHE A 270 8.14 -18.57 10.18
N GLU A 271 6.86 -18.87 9.99
CA GLU A 271 6.27 -20.18 10.25
C GLU A 271 5.39 -20.56 9.06
N VAL A 272 5.53 -21.77 8.53
CA VAL A 272 4.65 -22.28 7.47
C VAL A 272 3.64 -23.21 8.12
N GLN A 273 2.36 -22.88 8.00
CA GLN A 273 1.30 -23.73 8.51
C GLN A 273 1.25 -25.04 7.70
N SER A 274 1.36 -26.18 8.39
CA SER A 274 1.49 -27.49 7.76
C SER A 274 0.29 -27.91 6.92
N ASP A 275 -0.92 -27.47 7.31
CA ASP A 275 -2.19 -27.81 6.68
C ASP A 275 -2.52 -26.93 5.48
N THR A 276 -2.31 -25.61 5.59
CA THR A 276 -2.68 -24.64 4.57
C THR A 276 -1.52 -24.21 3.67
N GLN A 277 -0.28 -24.54 4.05
CA GLN A 277 0.96 -24.04 3.42
C GLN A 277 1.06 -22.51 3.42
N LYS A 278 0.30 -21.84 4.30
CA LYS A 278 0.33 -20.38 4.44
C LYS A 278 1.55 -19.94 5.25
N LEU A 279 2.13 -18.81 4.84
CA LEU A 279 3.24 -18.16 5.52
C LEU A 279 2.71 -17.24 6.63
N LEU A 280 3.12 -17.50 7.87
CA LEU A 280 2.96 -16.59 8.99
C LEU A 280 4.25 -15.85 9.27
N VAL A 281 4.12 -14.54 9.47
CA VAL A 281 5.17 -13.70 10.05
C VAL A 281 4.90 -13.57 11.54
N LEU A 282 5.91 -13.89 12.33
CA LEU A 282 5.90 -13.85 13.79
C LEU A 282 6.71 -12.64 14.23
N MET A 283 6.09 -11.71 14.94
CA MET A 283 6.73 -10.47 15.41
C MET A 283 6.73 -10.42 16.93
N ASP A 284 7.92 -10.25 17.50
CA ASP A 284 8.10 -10.26 18.95
C ASP A 284 8.04 -8.84 19.54
N PHE A 285 7.00 -8.56 20.33
CA PHE A 285 6.78 -7.25 20.97
C PHE A 285 6.70 -7.34 22.49
N PRO A 286 7.05 -6.27 23.22
CA PRO A 286 6.76 -6.18 24.65
C PRO A 286 5.25 -6.16 24.90
N GLU A 287 4.79 -6.82 25.96
CA GLU A 287 3.41 -6.68 26.43
C GLU A 287 3.12 -5.24 26.84
N GLN A 288 1.86 -4.82 26.70
CA GLN A 288 1.36 -3.53 27.19
C GLN A 288 0.24 -3.75 28.22
N PRO A 289 0.55 -4.10 29.47
CA PRO A 289 -0.46 -4.40 30.48
C PRO A 289 -1.39 -3.20 30.73
N ALA A 290 -2.68 -3.43 30.64
CA ALA A 290 -3.69 -2.41 30.86
C ALA A 290 -3.88 -2.13 32.36
N LYS A 291 -3.96 -0.85 32.73
CA LYS A 291 -4.10 -0.35 34.12
C LYS A 291 -5.51 0.20 34.37
N PRO A 292 -5.95 0.32 35.63
CA PRO A 292 -7.20 1.03 35.93
C PRO A 292 -7.21 2.43 35.31
N VAL A 293 -8.38 2.86 34.81
CA VAL A 293 -8.55 4.22 34.27
C VAL A 293 -8.33 5.26 35.35
N GLY A 294 -7.80 6.42 34.95
CA GLY A 294 -7.60 7.55 35.85
C GLY A 294 -8.91 8.22 36.26
N PRO A 295 -8.93 9.00 37.35
CA PRO A 295 -10.13 9.68 37.83
C PRO A 295 -10.66 10.78 36.88
N SER A 296 -9.83 11.21 35.91
CA SER A 296 -10.22 12.19 34.88
C SER A 296 -10.97 11.58 33.70
N THR A 297 -11.04 10.25 33.58
CA THR A 297 -11.72 9.57 32.47
C THR A 297 -13.18 9.32 32.83
N SER A 298 -14.10 10.05 32.20
CA SER A 298 -15.55 9.84 32.36
C SER A 298 -16.03 8.69 31.47
N LEU A 299 -16.54 7.60 32.07
CA LEU A 299 -17.09 6.47 31.31
C LEU A 299 -18.38 6.83 30.58
N ASP A 300 -19.16 7.78 31.09
CA ASP A 300 -20.37 8.27 30.42
C ASP A 300 -20.03 9.03 29.13
N GLU A 301 -18.97 9.85 29.16
CA GLU A 301 -18.47 10.54 27.96
C GLU A 301 -17.93 9.54 26.93
N VAL A 302 -17.16 8.54 27.38
CA VAL A 302 -16.64 7.47 26.51
C VAL A 302 -17.79 6.68 25.88
N ALA A 303 -18.80 6.28 26.67
CA ALA A 303 -19.96 5.56 26.17
C ALA A 303 -20.74 6.37 25.12
N SER A 304 -21.00 7.65 25.41
CA SER A 304 -21.65 8.57 24.49
C SER A 304 -20.84 8.72 23.19
N ALA A 305 -19.53 8.87 23.28
CA ALA A 305 -18.64 8.99 22.12
C ALA A 305 -18.56 7.69 21.31
N LEU A 306 -18.72 6.52 21.92
CA LEU A 306 -18.81 5.22 21.24
C LEU A 306 -20.22 4.91 20.70
N GLY A 307 -21.22 5.75 21.01
CA GLY A 307 -22.60 5.55 20.59
C GLY A 307 -23.30 4.40 21.32
N ILE A 308 -22.90 4.11 22.55
CA ILE A 308 -23.46 3.05 23.40
C ILE A 308 -23.94 3.61 24.74
N SER A 309 -24.73 2.83 25.47
CA SER A 309 -25.15 3.18 26.83
C SER A 309 -24.00 2.94 27.82
N SER A 310 -23.91 3.72 28.90
CA SER A 310 -22.79 3.62 29.83
C SER A 310 -22.77 2.33 30.65
N ASP A 311 -23.94 1.74 30.90
CA ASP A 311 -24.09 0.41 31.49
C ASP A 311 -23.65 -0.74 30.54
N ALA A 312 -23.48 -0.45 29.25
CA ALA A 312 -22.97 -1.42 28.28
C ALA A 312 -21.43 -1.57 28.32
N ILE A 313 -20.73 -0.64 28.98
CA ILE A 313 -19.29 -0.77 29.26
C ILE A 313 -19.12 -1.73 30.44
N ILE A 314 -18.60 -2.93 30.16
CA ILE A 314 -18.32 -3.93 31.19
C ILE A 314 -17.06 -3.54 31.97
N GLU A 315 -16.04 -3.05 31.28
CA GLU A 315 -14.79 -2.61 31.90
C GLU A 315 -14.05 -1.64 30.98
N ALA A 316 -13.34 -0.67 31.57
CA ALA A 316 -12.39 0.16 30.85
C ALA A 316 -11.02 0.16 31.55
N LYS A 317 -9.95 0.18 30.76
CA LYS A 317 -8.56 0.23 31.23
C LYS A 317 -7.73 1.16 30.38
N GLN A 318 -6.74 1.81 30.99
CA GLN A 318 -5.71 2.56 30.29
C GLN A 318 -4.62 1.61 29.78
N ALA A 319 -4.39 1.59 28.47
CA ALA A 319 -3.34 0.83 27.81
C ALA A 319 -2.36 1.80 27.12
N THR A 320 -1.29 2.18 27.82
CA THR A 320 -0.36 3.25 27.41
C THR A 320 -1.08 4.58 27.15
N THR A 321 -1.11 5.08 25.92
CA THR A 321 -1.83 6.30 25.51
C THR A 321 -3.28 6.05 25.07
N ASP A 322 -3.69 4.79 24.98
CA ASP A 322 -4.97 4.36 24.42
C ASP A 322 -5.89 3.85 25.54
N LEU A 323 -7.20 3.84 25.29
CA LEU A 323 -8.22 3.33 26.21
C LEU A 323 -8.77 2.00 25.69
N LEU A 324 -8.66 0.94 26.49
CA LEU A 324 -9.28 -0.36 26.22
C LEU A 324 -10.67 -0.38 26.88
N VAL A 325 -11.71 -0.65 26.09
CA VAL A 325 -13.11 -0.69 26.51
C VAL A 325 -13.68 -2.07 26.18
N ARG A 326 -13.98 -2.87 27.21
CA ARG A 326 -14.61 -4.18 27.06
C ARG A 326 -16.13 -4.03 27.13
N VAL A 327 -16.80 -4.60 26.14
CA VAL A 327 -18.27 -4.62 26.01
C VAL A 327 -18.77 -6.04 25.76
N SER A 328 -20.10 -6.24 25.78
CA SER A 328 -20.69 -7.53 25.41
C SER A 328 -20.60 -7.76 23.89
N PRO A 329 -20.69 -9.02 23.40
CA PRO A 329 -20.71 -9.30 21.96
C PRO A 329 -21.87 -8.59 21.23
N GLU A 330 -23.03 -8.47 21.87
CA GLU A 330 -24.22 -7.80 21.31
C GLU A 330 -24.00 -6.29 21.23
N THR A 331 -23.39 -5.70 22.27
CA THR A 331 -23.03 -4.28 22.30
C THR A 331 -21.97 -3.98 21.25
N PHE A 332 -20.97 -4.84 21.09
CA PHE A 332 -19.90 -4.66 20.11
C PHE A 332 -20.44 -4.47 18.68
N ALA A 333 -21.47 -5.23 18.31
CA ALA A 333 -22.13 -5.14 17.01
C ALA A 333 -22.91 -3.84 16.78
N THR A 334 -23.27 -3.12 17.86
CA THR A 334 -24.06 -1.88 17.78
C THR A 334 -23.21 -0.60 17.93
N VAL A 335 -21.92 -0.72 18.23
CA VAL A 335 -20.99 0.41 18.38
C VAL A 335 -20.99 1.29 17.12
N LYS A 336 -21.36 2.56 17.30
CA LYS A 336 -21.40 3.59 16.26
C LYS A 336 -20.64 4.82 16.77
N PRO A 337 -19.32 4.88 16.55
CA PRO A 337 -18.49 5.94 17.12
C PRO A 337 -18.86 7.31 16.56
N ASN A 338 -19.02 8.28 17.44
CA ASN A 338 -19.02 9.69 17.10
C ASN A 338 -17.57 10.19 17.08
N PHE A 339 -16.96 10.21 15.89
CA PHE A 339 -15.55 10.57 15.72
C PHE A 339 -15.22 12.00 16.18
N VAL A 340 -16.19 12.92 16.11
CA VAL A 340 -16.00 14.29 16.62
C VAL A 340 -15.82 14.27 18.13
N LEU A 341 -16.70 13.57 18.86
CA LEU A 341 -16.58 13.44 20.32
C LEU A 341 -15.31 12.68 20.72
N LEU A 342 -14.99 11.57 20.05
CA LEU A 342 -13.77 10.82 20.31
C LEU A 342 -12.51 11.67 20.09
N SER A 343 -12.49 12.56 19.10
CA SER A 343 -11.35 13.45 18.83
C SER A 343 -11.09 14.49 19.93
N GLN A 344 -12.09 14.81 20.74
CA GLN A 344 -12.01 15.79 21.83
C GLN A 344 -11.49 15.20 23.14
N THR A 345 -11.41 13.87 23.24
CA THR A 345 -10.90 13.18 24.43
C THR A 345 -9.38 13.27 24.53
N ASP A 346 -8.83 13.15 25.74
CA ASP A 346 -7.37 13.24 25.98
C ASP A 346 -6.62 11.91 25.86
N VAL A 347 -7.21 10.94 25.15
CA VAL A 347 -6.56 9.67 24.81
C VAL A 347 -6.18 9.66 23.33
N ARG A 348 -5.13 8.92 22.96
CA ARG A 348 -4.71 8.80 21.57
C ARG A 348 -5.73 7.99 20.76
N GLY A 349 -6.20 6.87 21.31
CA GLY A 349 -7.17 6.00 20.65
C GLY A 349 -7.97 5.11 21.60
N PHE A 350 -8.96 4.43 21.04
CA PHE A 350 -9.93 3.59 21.73
C PHE A 350 -9.91 2.19 21.12
N THR A 351 -9.57 1.20 21.93
CA THR A 351 -9.72 -0.22 21.61
C THR A 351 -11.02 -0.71 22.20
N VAL A 352 -12.06 -0.89 21.38
CA VAL A 352 -13.28 -1.55 21.81
C VAL A 352 -13.12 -3.04 21.57
N THR A 353 -13.40 -3.88 22.57
CA THR A 353 -13.19 -5.33 22.48
C THR A 353 -14.32 -6.13 23.14
N ALA A 354 -14.59 -7.30 22.60
CA ALA A 354 -15.52 -8.27 23.16
C ALA A 354 -14.99 -9.69 22.93
N GLN A 355 -15.47 -10.62 23.76
CA GLN A 355 -15.32 -12.05 23.45
C GLN A 355 -16.18 -12.37 22.22
N MET A 356 -15.79 -13.35 21.41
CA MET A 356 -16.66 -13.84 20.35
C MET A 356 -17.93 -14.51 20.92
N PRO A 357 -19.08 -14.43 20.22
CA PRO A 357 -20.29 -15.17 20.59
C PRO A 357 -20.04 -16.69 20.70
N ASN A 358 -20.78 -17.37 21.57
CA ASN A 358 -20.59 -18.82 21.83
C ASN A 358 -20.92 -19.71 20.62
N ASP A 359 -21.72 -19.23 19.67
CA ASP A 359 -22.11 -19.91 18.43
C ASP A 359 -21.15 -19.63 17.26
N ASN A 360 -20.03 -18.94 17.51
CA ASN A 360 -19.03 -18.61 16.50
C ASN A 360 -18.35 -19.87 15.92
N THR A 361 -18.40 -20.02 14.60
CA THR A 361 -17.74 -21.11 13.85
C THR A 361 -16.35 -20.74 13.32
N SER A 362 -15.91 -19.48 13.42
CA SER A 362 -14.62 -19.01 12.89
C SER A 362 -13.41 -19.45 13.70
N GLY A 363 -13.61 -20.00 14.91
CA GLY A 363 -12.52 -20.35 15.84
C GLY A 363 -11.86 -19.14 16.50
N VAL A 364 -12.23 -17.91 16.17
CA VAL A 364 -11.72 -16.70 16.82
C VAL A 364 -12.21 -16.61 18.28
N ASP A 365 -11.33 -16.17 19.18
CA ASP A 365 -11.61 -16.04 20.61
C ASP A 365 -12.15 -14.65 20.98
N ILE A 366 -11.57 -13.59 20.39
CA ILE A 366 -11.93 -12.19 20.67
C ILE A 366 -12.09 -11.38 19.39
N GLN A 367 -12.90 -10.34 19.48
CA GLN A 367 -13.03 -9.31 18.46
C GLN A 367 -12.64 -7.93 19.00
N SER A 368 -12.12 -7.07 18.12
CA SER A 368 -11.72 -5.71 18.45
C SER A 368 -12.04 -4.72 17.32
N ARG A 369 -12.18 -3.45 17.68
CA ARG A 369 -12.20 -2.27 16.78
C ARG A 369 -11.27 -1.22 17.38
N PHE A 370 -10.58 -0.47 16.53
CA PHE A 370 -9.68 0.59 16.98
C PHE A 370 -10.03 1.92 16.34
N PHE A 371 -10.23 2.95 17.18
CA PHE A 371 -10.57 4.31 16.75
C PHE A 371 -9.57 5.31 17.31
N ALA A 372 -8.95 6.14 16.48
CA ALA A 372 -7.99 7.16 16.92
C ALA A 372 -8.16 8.50 16.17
N PRO A 373 -9.38 9.09 16.18
CA PRO A 373 -9.68 10.28 15.38
C PRO A 373 -8.86 11.51 15.79
N ARG A 374 -8.38 11.58 17.04
CA ARG A 374 -7.46 12.65 17.50
C ARG A 374 -6.16 12.71 16.70
N VAL A 375 -5.71 11.58 16.16
CA VAL A 375 -4.52 11.48 15.31
C VAL A 375 -4.89 11.26 13.83
N GLY A 376 -6.13 11.57 13.45
CA GLY A 376 -6.60 11.52 12.06
C GLY A 376 -7.07 10.16 11.56
N VAL A 377 -7.12 9.14 12.41
CA VAL A 377 -7.55 7.78 12.03
C VAL A 377 -8.90 7.46 12.67
N ASN A 378 -9.99 7.64 11.91
CA ASN A 378 -11.33 7.37 12.42
C ASN A 378 -11.47 5.90 12.87
N GLU A 379 -11.09 4.96 12.01
CA GLU A 379 -11.07 3.53 12.31
C GLU A 379 -9.91 2.84 11.57
N ASP A 380 -9.04 2.15 12.30
CA ASP A 380 -7.90 1.44 11.74
C ASP A 380 -8.27 -0.02 11.38
N PRO A 381 -7.89 -0.57 10.21
CA PRO A 381 -8.27 -1.93 9.82
C PRO A 381 -7.75 -3.00 10.79
N VAL A 382 -6.46 -2.95 11.11
CA VAL A 382 -5.81 -3.90 12.03
C VAL A 382 -4.64 -3.24 12.76
N THR A 383 -4.73 -3.15 14.08
CA THR A 383 -3.78 -2.39 14.90
C THR A 383 -2.92 -3.34 15.74
N GLY A 384 -1.67 -3.58 15.30
CA GLY A 384 -0.76 -4.49 16.00
C GLY A 384 -0.48 -4.08 17.46
N SER A 385 -0.26 -2.78 17.73
CA SER A 385 0.04 -2.30 19.08
C SER A 385 -1.10 -2.55 20.08
N THR A 386 -2.35 -2.41 19.63
CA THR A 386 -3.55 -2.72 20.42
C THR A 386 -3.55 -4.17 20.89
N HIS A 387 -3.09 -5.08 20.03
CA HIS A 387 -3.03 -6.51 20.34
C HIS A 387 -1.95 -6.85 21.37
N CYS A 388 -0.93 -6.00 21.53
CA CYS A 388 0.03 -6.12 22.63
C CYS A 388 -0.59 -5.85 24.01
N ALA A 389 -1.71 -5.11 24.07
CA ALA A 389 -2.50 -4.90 25.27
C ALA A 389 -3.62 -5.94 25.44
N LEU A 390 -4.25 -6.34 24.33
CA LEU A 390 -5.33 -7.35 24.36
C LEU A 390 -4.84 -8.73 24.81
N GLY A 391 -3.63 -9.14 24.43
CA GLY A 391 -3.02 -10.40 24.85
C GLY A 391 -3.02 -10.58 26.38
N PRO A 392 -2.27 -9.76 27.14
CA PRO A 392 -2.22 -9.86 28.60
C PRO A 392 -3.54 -9.54 29.29
N TYR A 393 -4.44 -8.78 28.65
CA TYR A 393 -5.78 -8.50 29.19
C TYR A 393 -6.72 -9.71 29.10
N TRP A 394 -6.83 -10.33 27.92
CA TRP A 394 -7.76 -11.45 27.68
C TRP A 394 -7.20 -12.81 28.09
N GLY A 395 -5.89 -13.02 28.10
CA GLY A 395 -5.28 -14.32 28.45
C GLY A 395 -5.77 -14.86 29.80
N PRO A 396 -5.71 -14.07 30.90
CA PRO A 396 -6.26 -14.47 32.20
C PRO A 396 -7.78 -14.66 32.20
N LEU A 397 -8.53 -13.83 31.47
CA LEU A 397 -10.00 -13.90 31.39
C LEU A 397 -10.47 -15.18 30.69
N LEU A 398 -9.82 -15.54 29.58
CA LEU A 398 -10.12 -16.73 28.79
C LEU A 398 -9.43 -18.00 29.31
N LYS A 399 -8.47 -17.85 30.24
CA LYS A 399 -7.56 -18.92 30.68
C LYS A 399 -6.82 -19.56 29.51
N LYS A 400 -6.36 -18.71 28.58
CA LYS A 400 -5.63 -19.12 27.37
C LYS A 400 -4.29 -18.40 27.28
N THR A 401 -3.30 -19.10 26.75
CA THR A 401 -1.96 -18.55 26.46
C THR A 401 -1.77 -18.21 24.99
N THR A 402 -2.62 -18.76 24.13
CA THR A 402 -2.71 -18.44 22.70
C THR A 402 -4.12 -17.96 22.43
N ILE A 403 -4.25 -16.76 21.87
CA ILE A 403 -5.53 -16.09 21.62
C ILE A 403 -5.62 -15.80 20.13
N ARG A 404 -6.70 -16.27 19.48
CA ARG A 404 -7.01 -15.90 18.10
C ARG A 404 -7.90 -14.66 18.13
N ALA A 405 -7.45 -13.57 17.53
CA ALA A 405 -8.11 -12.28 17.53
C ALA A 405 -8.52 -11.89 16.10
N GLN A 406 -9.68 -11.24 16.00
CA GLN A 406 -10.09 -10.52 14.80
C GLN A 406 -10.18 -9.04 15.13
N GLN A 407 -9.56 -8.18 14.32
CA GLN A 407 -9.93 -6.77 14.28
C GLN A 407 -10.93 -6.58 13.16
N PHE A 408 -12.15 -6.22 13.53
CA PHE A 408 -13.24 -6.05 12.59
C PHE A 408 -13.30 -4.59 12.13
N THR A 409 -13.50 -4.39 10.84
CA THR A 409 -14.05 -3.15 10.29
C THR A 409 -15.07 -3.51 9.21
N PRO A 410 -16.01 -2.63 8.87
CA PRO A 410 -16.97 -2.89 7.79
C PRO A 410 -16.34 -3.12 6.40
N ILE A 411 -15.06 -2.80 6.22
CA ILE A 411 -14.41 -2.73 4.90
C ILE A 411 -13.27 -3.76 4.74
N ARG A 412 -12.30 -3.80 5.67
CA ARG A 412 -11.03 -4.54 5.49
C ARG A 412 -10.49 -5.21 6.77
N GLY A 413 -11.32 -5.85 7.58
CA GLY A 413 -10.86 -6.48 8.83
C GLY A 413 -9.72 -7.50 8.63
N GLY A 414 -9.11 -7.94 9.72
CA GLY A 414 -8.03 -8.94 9.67
C GLY A 414 -7.89 -9.78 10.93
N TYR A 415 -6.99 -10.75 10.87
CA TYR A 415 -6.82 -11.80 11.86
C TYR A 415 -5.38 -11.85 12.38
N LEU A 416 -5.25 -12.05 13.69
CA LEU A 416 -3.95 -12.20 14.36
C LEU A 416 -4.02 -13.32 15.38
N THR A 417 -2.89 -13.98 15.63
CA THR A 417 -2.70 -14.86 16.78
C THR A 417 -1.76 -14.22 17.78
N LEU A 418 -2.17 -14.18 19.05
CA LEU A 418 -1.38 -13.66 20.16
C LEU A 418 -0.86 -14.85 20.95
N ASP A 419 0.46 -15.03 21.00
CA ASP A 419 1.10 -16.09 21.76
C ASP A 419 1.93 -15.48 22.91
N LEU A 420 1.47 -15.74 24.13
CA LEU A 420 2.05 -15.20 25.38
C LEU A 420 3.14 -16.12 25.97
N VAL A 421 3.24 -17.37 25.51
CA VAL A 421 4.18 -18.34 26.08
C VAL A 421 5.46 -18.37 25.27
N SER A 422 5.36 -18.54 23.95
CA SER A 422 6.54 -18.61 23.09
C SER A 422 7.32 -17.29 23.03
N ALA A 423 6.68 -16.17 23.35
CA ALA A 423 7.32 -14.87 23.45
C ALA A 423 8.24 -14.74 24.69
N GLY A 424 7.99 -15.54 25.73
CA GLY A 424 8.61 -15.37 27.05
C GLY A 424 7.90 -14.31 27.92
N GLN A 425 8.36 -14.19 29.16
CA GLN A 425 7.68 -13.38 30.17
C GLN A 425 7.65 -11.88 29.82
N GLY A 426 6.46 -11.27 29.86
CA GLY A 426 6.26 -9.84 29.60
C GLY A 426 6.34 -9.47 28.12
N ARG A 427 6.21 -10.46 27.23
CA ARG A 427 6.26 -10.31 25.78
C ARG A 427 5.08 -11.01 25.13
N VAL A 428 4.73 -10.56 23.94
CA VAL A 428 3.64 -11.09 23.14
C VAL A 428 4.12 -11.25 21.71
N LEU A 429 3.99 -12.48 21.22
CA LEU A 429 4.35 -12.83 19.86
C LEU A 429 3.09 -12.68 19.01
N LEU A 430 3.08 -11.66 18.14
CA LEU A 430 2.00 -11.45 17.18
C LEU A 430 2.29 -12.26 15.93
N LYS A 431 1.39 -13.18 15.57
CA LYS A 431 1.45 -13.93 14.32
C LYS A 431 0.39 -13.43 13.36
N GLY A 432 0.79 -13.17 12.12
CA GLY A 432 -0.13 -12.72 11.07
C GLY A 432 0.31 -13.19 9.69
N GLU A 433 -0.66 -13.27 8.79
CA GLU A 433 -0.42 -13.49 7.36
C GLU A 433 -0.17 -12.14 6.66
N GLY A 434 0.46 -12.18 5.49
CA GLY A 434 0.54 -11.06 4.57
C GLY A 434 0.08 -11.51 3.18
N ALA A 435 -0.59 -10.63 2.46
CA ALA A 435 -1.01 -10.86 1.09
C ALA A 435 -0.51 -9.74 0.18
N PRO A 436 -0.06 -10.06 -1.06
CA PRO A 436 0.11 -9.02 -2.06
C PRO A 436 -1.27 -8.40 -2.40
N PRO A 437 -1.33 -7.13 -2.85
CA PRO A 437 -2.54 -6.57 -3.42
C PRO A 437 -2.99 -7.44 -4.60
N ALA A 438 -4.29 -7.38 -4.92
CA ALA A 438 -4.91 -8.27 -5.88
C ALA A 438 -4.14 -8.39 -7.20
N PRO A 439 -4.22 -9.53 -7.89
CA PRO A 439 -3.46 -9.78 -9.12
C PRO A 439 -3.85 -8.78 -10.21
N GLY A 440 -3.04 -7.75 -10.36
CA GLY A 440 -3.24 -6.66 -11.30
C GLY A 440 -1.98 -5.83 -11.53
N SER A 441 -0.81 -6.48 -11.60
CA SER A 441 0.44 -6.03 -12.25
C SER A 441 1.63 -6.79 -11.66
N LYS A 442 1.83 -8.06 -12.03
CA LYS A 442 3.17 -8.65 -11.94
C LYS A 442 3.88 -8.31 -13.25
N PRO A 443 5.07 -7.68 -13.23
CA PRO A 443 6.01 -7.83 -14.34
C PRO A 443 6.21 -9.32 -14.53
N THR A 444 5.92 -9.81 -15.72
CA THR A 444 6.03 -11.22 -16.05
C THR A 444 7.51 -11.59 -16.09
N VAL A 445 8.07 -12.02 -14.96
CA VAL A 445 9.40 -12.64 -14.94
C VAL A 445 9.23 -14.05 -15.49
N PHE A 446 9.53 -14.20 -16.78
CA PHE A 446 9.64 -15.50 -17.43
C PHE A 446 10.84 -16.26 -16.86
N THR A 447 10.59 -17.22 -15.97
CA THR A 447 11.54 -18.28 -15.64
C THR A 447 11.23 -19.49 -16.49
N GLY A 448 11.97 -19.67 -17.58
CA GLY A 448 11.88 -20.86 -18.42
C GLY A 448 13.27 -21.29 -18.88
N SER A 449 13.86 -22.27 -18.18
CA SER A 449 15.00 -23.01 -18.69
C SER A 449 14.49 -24.12 -19.59
N ASN A 450 14.74 -24.06 -20.89
CA ASN A 450 14.87 -25.25 -21.74
C ASN A 450 15.59 -24.91 -23.04
N THR A 451 16.70 -25.61 -23.26
CA THR A 451 17.53 -25.55 -24.46
C THR A 451 16.92 -26.40 -25.57
N HIS A 452 16.41 -25.77 -26.63
CA HIS A 452 16.13 -26.44 -27.90
C HIS A 452 16.90 -25.76 -29.03
N SER A 453 17.51 -26.58 -29.88
CA SER A 453 18.27 -26.20 -31.06
C SER A 453 17.32 -25.90 -32.23
N GLY A 454 16.62 -24.77 -32.17
CA GLY A 454 15.77 -24.25 -33.25
C GLY A 454 16.56 -23.39 -34.24
N SER A 455 15.96 -23.11 -35.41
CA SER A 455 16.49 -22.09 -36.32
C SER A 455 16.31 -20.67 -35.72
N PRO A 456 17.12 -19.66 -36.09
CA PRO A 456 17.00 -18.30 -35.53
C PRO A 456 15.59 -17.70 -35.64
N THR A 457 14.84 -18.06 -36.68
CA THR A 457 13.44 -17.63 -36.88
C THR A 457 12.48 -18.31 -35.89
N GLU A 458 12.71 -19.58 -35.53
CA GLU A 458 11.92 -20.30 -34.54
C GLU A 458 12.17 -19.79 -33.12
N ASP A 459 13.40 -19.43 -32.79
CA ASP A 459 13.73 -18.83 -31.50
C ASP A 459 13.07 -17.46 -31.34
N ILE A 460 13.07 -16.64 -32.40
CA ILE A 460 12.36 -15.36 -32.43
C ILE A 460 10.84 -15.59 -32.32
N LEU A 461 10.27 -16.53 -33.08
CA LEU A 461 8.85 -16.84 -33.01
C LEU A 461 8.40 -17.30 -31.63
N ASN A 462 9.17 -18.19 -30.99
CA ASN A 462 8.89 -18.68 -29.63
C ASN A 462 9.14 -17.61 -28.57
N SER A 463 9.95 -16.60 -28.85
CA SER A 463 10.12 -15.43 -27.98
C SER A 463 8.94 -14.45 -28.09
N ILE A 464 8.37 -14.29 -29.29
CA ILE A 464 7.23 -13.40 -29.56
C ILE A 464 5.90 -14.03 -29.13
N LEU A 465 5.75 -15.34 -29.38
CA LEU A 465 4.57 -16.15 -29.07
C LEU A 465 5.04 -17.41 -28.33
N PRO A 466 5.09 -17.39 -26.99
CA PRO A 466 5.62 -18.51 -26.22
C PRO A 466 4.80 -19.79 -26.44
N PRO A 467 5.44 -20.97 -26.43
CA PRO A 467 4.75 -22.25 -26.53
C PRO A 467 3.68 -22.38 -25.45
N LYS A 468 2.53 -22.95 -25.82
CA LYS A 468 1.46 -23.23 -24.87
C LYS A 468 1.69 -24.58 -24.21
N GLU A 469 1.67 -24.61 -22.88
CA GLU A 469 1.82 -25.84 -22.12
C GLU A 469 0.49 -26.22 -21.43
N TRP A 470 0.08 -27.47 -21.52
CA TRP A 470 -1.05 -28.00 -20.76
C TRP A 470 -0.81 -29.45 -20.34
N THR A 471 -1.47 -29.88 -19.26
CA THR A 471 -1.37 -31.26 -18.78
C THR A 471 -2.66 -31.99 -19.09
N GLU A 472 -2.57 -33.10 -19.80
CA GLU A 472 -3.69 -33.97 -20.15
C GLU A 472 -3.29 -35.42 -19.87
N ASP A 473 -4.11 -36.15 -19.10
CA ASP A 473 -3.85 -37.52 -18.65
C ASP A 473 -2.48 -37.73 -17.95
N GLY A 474 -2.00 -36.72 -17.22
CA GLY A 474 -0.73 -36.77 -16.50
C GLY A 474 0.51 -36.61 -17.39
N GLN A 475 0.33 -36.35 -18.69
CA GLN A 475 1.40 -35.96 -19.61
C GLN A 475 1.38 -34.45 -19.86
N LEU A 476 2.56 -33.83 -19.80
CA LEU A 476 2.76 -32.44 -20.17
C LEU A 476 2.86 -32.34 -21.70
N TRP A 477 1.93 -31.61 -22.30
CA TRP A 477 1.91 -31.28 -23.72
C TRP A 477 2.39 -29.85 -23.92
N VAL A 478 3.23 -29.65 -24.93
CA VAL A 478 3.75 -28.34 -25.33
C VAL A 478 3.45 -28.11 -26.81
N GLN A 479 2.69 -27.08 -27.12
CA GLN A 479 2.37 -26.65 -28.48
C GLN A 479 3.28 -25.49 -28.89
N TYR A 480 4.12 -25.73 -29.89
CA TYR A 480 5.00 -24.73 -30.49
C TYR A 480 4.30 -23.97 -31.63
N VAL A 481 4.83 -22.78 -31.91
CA VAL A 481 4.35 -21.93 -33.00
C VAL A 481 4.85 -22.49 -34.33
N SER A 482 3.96 -22.53 -35.32
CA SER A 482 4.33 -23.01 -36.66
C SER A 482 5.32 -22.07 -37.34
N SER A 483 6.45 -22.61 -37.80
CA SER A 483 7.47 -21.92 -38.60
C SER A 483 7.20 -21.94 -40.11
N THR A 484 6.07 -22.52 -40.54
CA THR A 484 5.71 -22.62 -41.96
C THR A 484 5.22 -21.26 -42.49
N PRO A 485 5.78 -20.76 -43.62
CA PRO A 485 5.30 -19.56 -44.28
C PRO A 485 3.84 -19.68 -44.71
N ALA A 486 3.04 -18.63 -44.49
CA ALA A 486 1.64 -18.61 -44.88
C ALA A 486 1.45 -18.35 -46.37
N THR A 487 0.50 -19.05 -46.98
CA THR A 487 0.05 -18.82 -48.35
C THR A 487 -1.06 -17.78 -48.41
N ARG A 488 -1.36 -17.28 -49.62
CA ARG A 488 -2.53 -16.40 -49.84
C ARG A 488 -3.85 -17.06 -49.42
N LEU A 489 -3.96 -18.38 -49.54
CA LEU A 489 -5.15 -19.12 -49.13
C LEU A 489 -5.29 -19.14 -47.60
N ASP A 490 -4.19 -19.23 -46.86
CA ASP A 490 -4.21 -19.23 -45.38
C ASP A 490 -4.70 -17.88 -44.83
N VAL A 491 -4.33 -16.76 -45.46
CA VAL A 491 -4.80 -15.43 -45.10
C VAL A 491 -6.31 -15.27 -45.33
N VAL A 492 -6.82 -15.80 -46.45
CA VAL A 492 -8.26 -15.79 -46.74
C VAL A 492 -9.02 -16.65 -45.72
N ASN A 493 -8.51 -17.85 -45.43
CA ASN A 493 -9.09 -18.73 -44.41
C ASN A 493 -9.10 -18.08 -43.02
N LEU A 494 -8.04 -17.34 -42.65
CA LEU A 494 -7.97 -16.62 -41.39
C LEU A 494 -9.06 -15.54 -41.28
N GLN A 495 -9.28 -14.78 -42.35
CA GLN A 495 -10.35 -13.78 -42.40
C GLN A 495 -11.73 -14.44 -42.26
N GLU A 496 -12.03 -15.48 -43.05
CA GLU A 496 -13.31 -16.19 -42.99
C GLU A 496 -13.57 -16.80 -41.61
N GLN A 497 -12.53 -17.34 -40.96
CA GLN A 497 -12.62 -17.86 -39.59
C GLN A 497 -12.87 -16.77 -38.55
N LEU A 498 -12.25 -15.60 -38.69
CA LEU A 498 -12.49 -14.46 -37.81
C LEU A 498 -13.95 -14.00 -37.93
N ASP A 499 -14.44 -13.80 -39.15
CA ASP A 499 -15.80 -13.36 -39.43
C ASP A 499 -16.83 -14.37 -38.87
N LEU A 500 -16.60 -15.67 -39.10
CA LEU A 500 -17.43 -16.73 -38.56
C LEU A 500 -17.44 -16.73 -37.02
N ARG A 501 -16.29 -16.58 -36.36
CA ARG A 501 -16.20 -16.56 -34.89
C ARG A 501 -16.84 -15.31 -34.29
N LEU A 502 -16.70 -14.15 -34.93
CA LEU A 502 -17.37 -12.92 -34.52
C LEU A 502 -18.89 -13.07 -34.58
N GLN A 503 -19.42 -13.70 -35.64
CA GLN A 503 -20.85 -13.96 -35.77
C GLN A 503 -21.34 -15.01 -34.77
N GLN A 504 -20.62 -16.12 -34.61
CA GLN A 504 -20.97 -17.22 -33.69
C GLN A 504 -20.98 -16.76 -32.23
N ARG A 505 -20.00 -15.94 -31.81
CA ARG A 505 -19.93 -15.41 -30.46
C ARG A 505 -20.71 -14.09 -30.28
N GLN A 506 -21.48 -13.68 -31.29
CA GLN A 506 -22.32 -12.47 -31.28
C GLN A 506 -21.58 -11.23 -30.80
N ALA A 507 -20.36 -11.03 -31.30
CA ALA A 507 -19.53 -9.90 -30.92
C ALA A 507 -20.16 -8.57 -31.40
N ARG A 508 -20.11 -7.52 -30.58
CA ARG A 508 -20.77 -6.24 -30.91
C ARG A 508 -20.00 -5.50 -32.01
N GLU A 509 -20.75 -4.91 -32.94
CA GLU A 509 -20.17 -4.11 -34.02
C GLU A 509 -19.66 -2.73 -33.56
N THR A 510 -20.24 -2.18 -32.50
CA THR A 510 -19.91 -0.85 -31.96
C THR A 510 -19.73 -0.89 -30.45
N GLY A 511 -18.86 -0.02 -29.93
CA GLY A 511 -18.53 0.05 -28.50
C GLY A 511 -17.52 -1.01 -28.07
N ILE A 512 -17.12 -0.96 -26.80
CA ILE A 512 -16.13 -1.88 -26.23
C ILE A 512 -16.79 -3.27 -26.07
N CYS A 513 -16.17 -4.29 -26.65
CA CYS A 513 -16.65 -5.67 -26.62
C CYS A 513 -15.48 -6.62 -26.37
N PRO A 514 -15.39 -7.24 -25.17
CA PRO A 514 -14.26 -8.12 -24.81
C PRO A 514 -14.10 -9.30 -25.76
N VAL A 515 -15.21 -9.88 -26.26
CA VAL A 515 -15.18 -10.97 -27.23
C VAL A 515 -14.55 -10.53 -28.56
N ARG A 516 -14.85 -9.30 -28.99
CA ARG A 516 -14.28 -8.75 -30.22
C ARG A 516 -12.80 -8.46 -30.03
N GLU A 517 -12.45 -7.82 -28.93
CA GLU A 517 -11.06 -7.52 -28.56
C GLU A 517 -10.21 -8.80 -28.53
N GLU A 518 -10.70 -9.85 -27.86
CA GLU A 518 -10.04 -11.16 -27.79
C GLU A 518 -9.80 -11.76 -29.19
N LEU A 519 -10.83 -11.79 -30.04
CA LEU A 519 -10.74 -12.37 -31.38
C LEU A 519 -9.81 -11.57 -32.30
N TYR A 520 -9.82 -10.23 -32.20
CA TYR A 520 -8.91 -9.37 -32.95
C TYR A 520 -7.48 -9.50 -32.44
N ALA A 521 -7.27 -9.65 -31.13
CA ALA A 521 -5.95 -9.90 -30.56
C ALA A 521 -5.37 -11.23 -31.08
N GLN A 522 -6.17 -12.30 -31.10
CA GLN A 522 -5.75 -13.59 -31.66
C GLN A 522 -5.43 -13.50 -33.15
N CYS A 523 -6.25 -12.78 -33.93
CA CYS A 523 -5.98 -12.54 -35.34
C CYS A 523 -4.67 -11.74 -35.54
N PHE A 524 -4.45 -10.73 -34.71
CA PHE A 524 -3.25 -9.90 -34.79
C PHE A 524 -1.98 -10.67 -34.40
N ASP A 525 -2.06 -11.55 -33.41
CA ASP A 525 -0.96 -12.46 -33.05
C ASP A 525 -0.61 -13.41 -34.21
N GLU A 526 -1.60 -13.93 -34.93
CA GLU A 526 -1.38 -14.76 -36.13
C GLU A 526 -0.77 -13.94 -37.28
N LEU A 527 -1.18 -12.68 -37.47
CA LEU A 527 -0.55 -11.79 -38.45
C LEU A 527 0.90 -11.47 -38.08
N ILE A 528 1.20 -11.25 -36.80
CA ILE A 528 2.57 -11.06 -36.30
C ILE A 528 3.39 -12.31 -36.59
N ARG A 529 2.87 -13.52 -36.33
CA ARG A 529 3.53 -14.79 -36.68
C ARG A 529 3.89 -14.85 -38.18
N GLN A 530 2.91 -14.62 -39.05
CA GLN A 530 3.09 -14.69 -40.50
C GLN A 530 4.12 -13.67 -41.01
N ILE A 531 4.08 -12.45 -40.49
CA ILE A 531 5.01 -11.39 -40.88
C ILE A 531 6.41 -11.69 -40.34
N THR A 532 6.53 -12.21 -39.13
CA THR A 532 7.81 -12.60 -38.52
C THR A 532 8.52 -13.67 -39.35
N ILE A 533 7.78 -14.66 -39.89
CA ILE A 533 8.36 -15.70 -40.76
C ILE A 533 8.89 -15.12 -42.06
N ASN A 534 8.22 -14.09 -42.61
CA ASN A 534 8.68 -13.43 -43.82
C ASN A 534 9.85 -12.46 -43.57
N CYS A 535 9.80 -11.73 -42.43
CA CYS A 535 10.73 -10.68 -42.05
C CYS A 535 10.58 -10.45 -40.54
N SER A 536 11.52 -10.98 -39.76
CA SER A 536 11.48 -10.95 -38.30
C SER A 536 11.45 -9.53 -37.75
N GLU A 537 12.10 -8.58 -38.41
CA GLU A 537 12.17 -7.17 -38.03
C GLU A 537 10.78 -6.51 -38.09
N ARG A 538 10.00 -6.81 -39.13
CA ARG A 538 8.62 -6.30 -39.27
C ARG A 538 7.69 -6.92 -38.24
N GLY A 539 7.90 -8.20 -37.91
CA GLY A 539 7.17 -8.89 -36.85
C GLY A 539 7.41 -8.26 -35.48
N LEU A 540 8.68 -8.00 -35.14
CA LEU A 540 9.08 -7.35 -33.89
C LEU A 540 8.56 -5.91 -33.78
N LEU A 541 8.55 -5.15 -34.87
CA LEU A 541 7.98 -3.80 -34.87
C LEU A 541 6.47 -3.84 -34.57
N LEU A 542 5.73 -4.76 -35.20
CA LEU A 542 4.29 -4.93 -34.95
C LEU A 542 4.02 -5.40 -33.52
N LEU A 543 4.89 -6.24 -32.96
CA LEU A 543 4.83 -6.63 -31.56
C LEU A 543 4.92 -5.41 -30.63
N ARG A 544 5.89 -4.51 -30.85
CA ARG A 544 6.04 -3.29 -30.04
C ARG A 544 4.83 -2.38 -30.15
N VAL A 545 4.32 -2.17 -31.36
CA VAL A 545 3.12 -1.35 -31.59
C VAL A 545 1.91 -1.97 -30.88
N ARG A 546 1.78 -3.30 -30.88
CA ARG A 546 0.74 -4.02 -30.13
C ARG A 546 0.85 -3.74 -28.63
N ASP A 547 2.05 -3.90 -28.08
CA ASP A 547 2.26 -3.81 -26.64
C ASP A 547 2.11 -2.37 -26.14
N GLU A 548 2.59 -1.39 -26.90
CA GLU A 548 2.36 0.04 -26.65
C GLU A 548 0.87 0.40 -26.69
N ALA A 549 0.13 -0.10 -27.69
CA ALA A 549 -1.31 0.11 -27.77
C ALA A 549 -2.05 -0.53 -26.58
N ARG A 550 -1.64 -1.73 -26.15
CA ARG A 550 -2.21 -2.40 -24.96
C ARG A 550 -1.92 -1.61 -23.68
N MET A 551 -0.69 -1.13 -23.49
CA MET A 551 -0.33 -0.30 -22.34
C MET A 551 -1.12 1.01 -22.33
N THR A 552 -1.27 1.65 -23.48
CA THR A 552 -2.07 2.87 -23.64
C THR A 552 -3.53 2.62 -23.28
N ILE A 553 -4.14 1.56 -23.80
CA ILE A 553 -5.54 1.19 -23.48
C ILE A 553 -5.69 0.90 -21.98
N ALA A 554 -4.75 0.19 -21.36
CA ALA A 554 -4.76 -0.09 -19.93
C ALA A 554 -4.69 1.21 -19.11
N ALA A 555 -3.85 2.17 -19.49
CA ALA A 555 -3.78 3.48 -18.84
C ALA A 555 -5.11 4.25 -18.96
N TYR A 556 -5.75 4.24 -20.14
CA TYR A 556 -7.06 4.85 -20.33
C TYR A 556 -8.15 4.17 -19.48
N GLN A 557 -8.10 2.85 -19.34
CA GLN A 557 -9.03 2.10 -18.50
C GLN A 557 -8.90 2.51 -17.03
N THR A 558 -7.67 2.56 -16.50
CA THR A 558 -7.41 3.04 -15.13
C THR A 558 -7.90 4.47 -14.91
N LEU A 559 -7.68 5.36 -15.89
CA LEU A 559 -8.16 6.75 -15.82
C LEU A 559 -9.70 6.82 -15.82
N TYR A 560 -10.36 5.99 -16.62
CA TYR A 560 -11.82 5.91 -16.67
C TYR A 560 -12.40 5.38 -15.35
N GLU A 561 -11.81 4.34 -14.77
CA GLU A 561 -12.21 3.79 -13.47
C GLU A 561 -12.03 4.81 -12.33
N SER A 562 -10.91 5.53 -12.32
CA SER A 562 -10.66 6.64 -11.39
C SER A 562 -11.70 7.76 -11.53
N SER A 563 -12.09 8.08 -12.77
CA SER A 563 -13.12 9.08 -13.07
C SER A 563 -14.51 8.66 -12.55
N ILE A 564 -14.88 7.39 -12.73
CA ILE A 564 -16.12 6.83 -12.15
C ILE A 564 -16.08 6.91 -10.62
N ALA A 565 -14.99 6.46 -10.00
CA ALA A 565 -14.84 6.49 -8.55
C ALA A 565 -14.92 7.91 -7.99
N PHE A 566 -14.31 8.89 -8.67
CA PHE A 566 -14.46 10.30 -8.33
C PHE A 566 -15.91 10.78 -8.42
N GLY A 567 -16.62 10.44 -9.51
CA GLY A 567 -18.03 10.76 -9.68
C GLY A 567 -18.92 10.19 -8.58
N MET A 568 -18.76 8.90 -8.25
CA MET A 568 -19.51 8.24 -7.18
C MET A 568 -19.25 8.88 -5.81
N ARG A 569 -17.97 9.19 -5.48
CA ARG A 569 -17.63 9.88 -4.23
C ARG A 569 -18.29 11.26 -4.13
N LYS A 570 -18.27 12.04 -5.22
CA LYS A 570 -18.92 13.36 -5.25
C LYS A 570 -20.43 13.27 -5.08
N ALA A 571 -21.08 12.29 -5.69
CA ALA A 571 -22.51 12.05 -5.52
C ALA A 571 -22.85 11.68 -4.06
N LEU A 572 -22.06 10.78 -3.45
CA LEU A 572 -22.27 10.35 -2.07
C LEU A 572 -22.04 11.50 -1.06
N MET A 573 -21.01 12.32 -1.30
CA MET A 573 -20.79 13.55 -0.51
C MET A 573 -21.95 14.55 -0.63
N ALA A 574 -22.55 14.68 -1.81
CA ALA A 574 -23.70 15.56 -2.01
C ALA A 574 -24.94 15.06 -1.26
N GLU A 575 -25.21 13.76 -1.30
CA GLU A 575 -26.30 13.14 -0.53
C GLU A 575 -26.10 13.27 0.98
N GLN A 576 -24.87 13.09 1.47
CA GLN A 576 -24.56 13.29 2.89
C GLN A 576 -24.83 14.73 3.33
N LYS A 577 -24.35 15.72 2.57
CA LYS A 577 -24.58 17.14 2.87
C LYS A 577 -26.06 17.52 2.84
N LYS A 578 -26.83 16.93 1.93
CA LYS A 578 -28.28 17.09 1.88
C LYS A 578 -28.94 16.55 3.15
N MET A 579 -28.55 15.35 3.59
CA MET A 579 -29.07 14.74 4.80
C MET A 579 -28.76 15.58 6.05
N GLU A 580 -27.55 16.12 6.15
CA GLU A 580 -27.14 17.04 7.22
C GLU A 580 -27.99 18.32 7.23
N ALA A 581 -28.22 18.92 6.06
CA ALA A 581 -29.05 20.10 5.92
C ALA A 581 -30.51 19.82 6.30
N GLU A 582 -31.08 18.69 5.88
CA GLU A 582 -32.44 18.28 6.27
C GLU A 582 -32.57 18.05 7.77
N GLN A 583 -31.53 17.54 8.43
CA GLN A 583 -31.52 17.39 9.88
C GLN A 583 -31.48 18.75 10.60
N GLN A 584 -30.70 19.71 10.10
CA GLN A 584 -30.70 21.07 10.63
C GLN A 584 -32.04 21.77 10.47
N ILE A 585 -32.69 21.62 9.30
CA ILE A 585 -34.04 22.15 9.05
C ILE A 585 -35.02 21.60 10.09
N ARG A 586 -35.03 20.28 10.31
CA ARG A 586 -35.90 19.66 11.32
C ARG A 586 -35.64 20.18 12.74
N SER A 587 -34.38 20.44 13.09
CA SER A 587 -34.01 21.03 14.38
C SER A 587 -34.56 22.44 14.53
N PHE A 588 -34.31 23.32 13.54
CA PHE A 588 -34.78 24.69 13.56
C PHE A 588 -36.31 24.79 13.52
N GLU A 589 -37.00 23.93 12.77
CA GLU A 589 -38.46 23.83 12.80
C GLU A 589 -39.01 23.39 14.17
N GLY A 590 -38.23 22.60 14.92
CA GLY A 590 -38.51 22.28 16.33
C GLY A 590 -38.39 23.51 17.22
N GLU A 591 -37.24 24.21 17.15
CA GLU A 591 -37.00 25.42 17.94
C GLU A 591 -38.02 26.52 17.67
N VAL A 592 -38.39 26.75 16.40
CA VAL A 592 -39.41 27.73 16.02
C VAL A 592 -40.76 27.37 16.66
N ARG A 593 -41.15 26.09 16.69
CA ARG A 593 -42.40 25.65 17.33
C ARG A 593 -42.37 25.89 18.84
N ASP A 594 -41.27 25.52 19.49
CA ASP A 594 -41.13 25.70 20.94
C ASP A 594 -41.14 27.18 21.34
N LEU A 595 -40.42 28.02 20.59
CA LEU A 595 -40.41 29.47 20.81
C LEU A 595 -41.78 30.10 20.56
N THR A 596 -42.50 29.64 19.54
CA THR A 596 -43.87 30.13 19.26
C THR A 596 -44.82 29.78 20.41
N SER A 597 -44.74 28.56 20.94
CA SER A 597 -45.51 28.13 22.12
C SER A 597 -45.19 28.98 23.35
N GLN A 598 -43.91 29.28 23.60
CA GLN A 598 -43.49 30.16 24.70
C GLN A 598 -44.03 31.58 24.53
N ILE A 599 -44.03 32.11 23.30
CA ILE A 599 -44.61 33.43 23.02
C ILE A 599 -46.11 33.44 23.31
N GLU A 600 -46.87 32.44 22.91
CA GLU A 600 -48.30 32.33 23.21
C GLU A 600 -48.56 32.25 24.72
N GLU A 601 -47.79 31.43 25.45
CA GLU A 601 -47.91 31.30 26.90
C GLU A 601 -47.63 32.64 27.61
N LEU A 602 -46.53 33.29 27.25
CA LEU A 602 -46.15 34.58 27.84
C LEU A 602 -47.17 35.68 27.50
N THR A 603 -47.68 35.71 26.27
CA THR A 603 -48.69 36.67 25.84
C THR A 603 -49.97 36.51 26.66
N THR A 604 -50.46 35.27 26.79
CA THR A 604 -51.64 34.95 27.60
C THR A 604 -51.45 35.37 29.06
N ARG A 605 -50.24 35.16 29.60
CA ARG A 605 -49.89 35.54 30.97
C ARG A 605 -49.84 37.07 31.14
N CYS A 606 -49.29 37.80 30.18
CA CYS A 606 -49.28 39.26 30.19
C CYS A 606 -50.70 39.83 30.13
N GLU A 607 -51.56 39.30 29.26
CA GLU A 607 -52.97 39.71 29.17
C GLU A 607 -53.73 39.47 30.49
N ALA A 608 -53.51 38.32 31.13
CA ALA A 608 -54.11 37.99 32.41
C ALA A 608 -53.66 38.95 33.52
N VAL A 609 -52.39 39.33 33.55
CA VAL A 609 -51.86 40.32 34.52
C VAL A 609 -52.44 41.70 34.25
N ALA A 610 -52.48 42.14 32.98
CA ALA A 610 -53.04 43.43 32.60
C ALA A 610 -54.50 43.56 33.03
N ARG A 611 -55.33 42.55 32.74
CA ARG A 611 -56.75 42.54 33.16
C ARG A 611 -56.90 42.60 34.68
N ARG A 612 -56.05 41.89 35.42
CA ARG A 612 -56.10 41.85 36.89
C ARG A 612 -55.73 43.20 37.52
N GLU A 613 -54.73 43.89 36.96
CA GLU A 613 -54.37 45.25 37.39
C GLU A 613 -55.44 46.27 37.01
N GLU A 614 -56.10 46.11 35.87
CA GLU A 614 -57.19 47.00 35.45
C GLU A 614 -58.44 46.85 36.32
N GLU A 615 -58.82 45.61 36.67
CA GLU A 615 -59.88 45.32 37.65
C GLU A 615 -59.56 45.92 39.03
N LYS A 616 -58.31 45.77 39.49
CA LYS A 616 -57.85 46.31 40.77
C LYS A 616 -57.88 47.84 40.78
N LYS A 617 -57.39 48.47 39.71
CA LYS A 617 -57.44 49.93 39.53
C LYS A 617 -58.88 50.43 39.59
N ALA A 618 -59.80 49.80 38.84
CA ALA A 618 -61.22 50.18 38.85
C ALA A 618 -61.86 50.04 40.24
N GLN A 619 -61.46 49.01 41.00
CA GLN A 619 -61.96 48.80 42.35
C GLN A 619 -61.41 49.85 43.34
N ASP A 620 -60.14 50.23 43.21
CA ASP A 620 -59.54 51.28 44.03
C ASP A 620 -60.13 52.66 43.69
N GLU A 621 -60.39 52.94 42.41
CA GLU A 621 -61.04 54.18 41.94
C GLU A 621 -62.48 54.31 42.49
N LYS A 622 -63.22 53.19 42.51
CA LYS A 622 -64.56 53.13 43.11
C LYS A 622 -64.53 53.38 44.62
N LYS A 623 -63.62 52.72 45.36
CA LYS A 623 -63.45 52.96 46.80
C LYS A 623 -63.10 54.41 47.10
N HIS A 624 -62.20 54.99 46.30
CA HIS A 624 -61.81 56.39 46.45
C HIS A 624 -63.00 57.33 46.21
N GLN A 625 -63.84 57.08 45.20
CA GLN A 625 -65.08 57.84 44.99
C GLN A 625 -66.05 57.74 46.17
N GLU A 626 -66.27 56.54 46.71
CA GLU A 626 -67.12 56.31 47.88
C GLU A 626 -66.59 57.07 49.12
N GLU A 627 -65.28 57.06 49.37
CA GLU A 627 -64.65 57.84 50.44
C GLU A 627 -64.82 59.35 50.25
N VAL A 628 -64.61 59.85 49.03
CA VAL A 628 -64.79 61.28 48.71
C VAL A 628 -66.24 61.71 48.90
N GLU A 629 -67.22 60.88 48.51
CA GLU A 629 -68.64 61.16 48.75
C GLU A 629 -68.99 61.17 50.24
N LEU A 630 -68.46 60.22 51.02
CA LEU A 630 -68.67 60.17 52.46
C LEU A 630 -68.10 61.42 53.14
N LEU A 631 -66.88 61.82 52.78
CA LEU A 631 -66.23 63.02 53.30
C LEU A 631 -67.00 64.29 52.91
N ARG A 632 -67.53 64.38 51.69
CA ARG A 632 -68.41 65.48 51.27
C ARG A 632 -69.66 65.56 52.13
N LYS A 633 -70.36 64.43 52.32
CA LYS A 633 -71.56 64.37 53.18
C LYS A 633 -71.26 64.79 54.62
N ASN A 634 -70.16 64.33 55.18
CA ASN A 634 -69.73 64.72 56.52
C ASN A 634 -69.40 66.22 56.59
N ASN A 635 -68.73 66.77 55.58
CA ASN A 635 -68.43 68.20 55.50
C ASN A 635 -69.71 69.04 55.40
N ASP A 636 -70.67 68.62 54.57
CA ASP A 636 -71.98 69.28 54.45
C ASP A 636 -72.77 69.23 55.77
N GLN A 637 -72.75 68.10 56.49
CA GLN A 637 -73.36 67.98 57.83
C GLN A 637 -72.68 68.88 58.86
N LEU A 638 -71.34 68.91 58.88
CA LEU A 638 -70.58 69.80 59.76
C LEU A 638 -70.86 71.26 59.45
N LYS A 639 -70.95 71.61 58.17
CA LYS A 639 -71.29 72.96 57.70
C LYS A 639 -72.71 73.35 58.12
N ALA A 640 -73.71 72.47 57.94
CA ALA A 640 -75.07 72.71 58.39
C ALA A 640 -75.17 72.83 59.93
N SER A 641 -74.39 72.05 60.68
CA SER A 641 -74.29 72.13 62.14
C SER A 641 -73.66 73.45 62.58
N LEU A 642 -72.59 73.90 61.92
CA LEU A 642 -71.96 75.21 62.14
C LEU A 642 -72.92 76.36 61.82
N GLU A 643 -73.64 76.30 60.70
CA GLU A 643 -74.67 77.28 60.33
C GLU A 643 -75.81 77.31 61.36
N SER A 644 -76.23 76.15 61.89
CA SER A 644 -77.21 76.06 62.99
C SER A 644 -76.69 76.62 64.32
N MET A 645 -75.40 76.49 64.63
CA MET A 645 -74.81 77.08 65.85
C MET A 645 -74.61 78.60 65.72
N LEU A 646 -74.41 79.09 64.49
CA LEU A 646 -74.26 80.52 64.18
C LEU A 646 -75.62 81.24 64.05
N ALA A 647 -76.72 80.51 63.84
CA ALA A 647 -78.07 81.04 63.89
C ALA A 647 -78.50 81.26 65.37
N ALA A 648 -78.26 82.46 65.89
CA ALA A 648 -78.78 82.89 67.18
C ALA A 648 -80.34 82.89 67.18
N PRO A 649 -80.98 82.54 68.31
CA PRO A 649 -82.43 82.58 68.42
C PRO A 649 -82.91 84.04 68.37
N LYS A 650 -83.94 84.30 67.55
CA LYS A 650 -84.74 85.52 67.62
C LYS A 650 -86.14 85.17 68.10
#